data_AF-A0A561XHM2-F1
#
_entry.id   AF-A0A561XHM2-F1
#
_cell.length_a   1.000
_cell.length_b   1.000
_cell.length_c   1.000
_cell.angle_alpha   90.00
_cell.angle_beta   90.00
_cell.angle_gamma   90.00
#
_symmetry.space_group_name_H-M   'P 1'
#
loop_
_entity.id
_entity.type
_entity.pdbx_description
1 polymer ?
#
loop_
_entity_poly.entity_id
_entity_poly.type
_entity_poly.pdbx_seq_one_letter_code
_entity_poly.pdbx_strand_id
1 'polypeptide(L)'
;MRVATWNINNVNKRIALLLDWLQRTQPDVVALQEIKCLADDFPTAALQAAGYNSLVVGQRAWNGVAILTRDAEPLPVVTALPGDPADKEARYLEAAIQGILFACLYLPNGNPCPGPKFDYKLRWFERLQRRTQELWNSGHPVVLLGDWNVVPTDADIYKPDTWRDDALLQPEPRAAFASVLSQGWTDAIAKLHRKKVPFTFWDYRRKRWERDAGLRIDHILVGHSLKLVDAGVDREERGRESPSDHAPVWAELSVENSRSPRKQTTGAQKSPRTKPELPNAKAELASPIDPLTKYNAKRDFSKTGEPAGVTAKRPRSESAPNKALQFVIQKHWATRLHYDFRLEMDGVMVSWAVPKGPSLDPKVKSLAIHVEDHPVGYNTFEGTIPKGQYGGGKVIIWDRGTWEPVGDPREGLAKGKIMFHLHGQKLAGLWELVRISKPGEKKQDQWILFKKSGDAWARASTDYDVITALPDSVVETPLGLAEEREPAGGAQASAAAPTSMALSRKDRMPEKLEPQLATLVSSVPEGNWIIETKFDGYRILARVEGDEVRLFTRNGNDWTNKLQGVANAIAKLGVTRAWIDGEIVVLNDSGLPDFNRLQNAIDNARTRDVVFFAFDVPYLGDQDLRDVPLSARRQLLKELFNKRENNVVRFSPAYEVVPSQLLGAACEMGLEGLMVKRADAPYVSGRTDSWMKLKCQHRQEFVVLGFNDRTGAPKEVGSLLLGYYEDGKLLAAGSVGTGWDAAMGAKLHRRLAKLEVAEPSLDEAEFKPGRWSKRKAGAERWVRPSLVVEVAFGEWTPDKRIRHAVFRGIRTDKPAQMITRESAKAPRSPTTSAVAAKSKATSSSPNVKITHPDRVIDPSTGLRKIDLVRYYESVAEWMLPHLRDRPTSLVRAPTGITGQLFFQKHSDSRMPGVKILDPALWPGHEALLTVGSEEGLVSAAQMNVIEFHTWNSKVARINQPDRFVLDLDPGEGVTWPMLQEAAQLTRVVLDELGLECWLKTSGGKGLHLVVPIAPKYDYPKVKAFSQAVARHMARVIPSKFVAVMGGRKRVGKIFIDYLRNGHGQTTACAFSARSRPGMGVSMPVGWEQLKELKGGAQWTIATAREYLSFQQEDPWAKFWRKRQSLERAHKVLSAAQKSAHRP
;
A
#
# COMPACT_ATOMS: atom_id res chain seq x y z
N MET A 1 -30.21 8.17 26.97
CA MET A 1 -28.74 8.25 27.14
C MET A 1 -28.27 9.56 26.54
N ARG A 2 -27.58 10.40 27.30
CA ARG A 2 -26.99 11.66 26.83
C ARG A 2 -25.53 11.43 26.48
N VAL A 3 -25.14 11.76 25.26
CA VAL A 3 -23.78 11.58 24.74
C VAL A 3 -23.23 12.94 24.31
N ALA A 4 -21.93 13.16 24.44
CA ALA A 4 -21.33 14.42 24.09
C ALA A 4 -19.92 14.28 23.51
N THR A 5 -19.49 15.25 22.71
CA THR A 5 -18.11 15.39 22.25
C THR A 5 -17.58 16.79 22.55
N TRP A 6 -16.31 16.87 22.94
CA TRP A 6 -15.64 18.13 23.22
C TRP A 6 -14.14 18.04 22.92
N ASN A 7 -13.69 18.78 21.89
CA ASN A 7 -12.27 19.09 21.76
C ASN A 7 -11.88 20.06 22.88
N ILE A 8 -11.18 19.56 23.89
CA ILE A 8 -10.87 20.30 25.13
C ILE A 8 -9.51 21.03 25.06
N ASN A 9 -8.73 20.78 24.00
CA ASN A 9 -7.49 21.50 23.70
C ASN A 9 -6.50 21.56 24.88
N ASN A 10 -6.07 20.43 25.44
CA ASN A 10 -5.33 20.24 26.70
C ASN A 10 -6.24 20.05 27.92
N VAL A 11 -6.49 18.78 28.24
CA VAL A 11 -7.37 18.38 29.35
C VAL A 11 -6.84 18.83 30.70
N ASN A 12 -5.52 18.73 30.94
CA ASN A 12 -4.93 19.08 32.23
C ASN A 12 -5.03 20.57 32.54
N LYS A 13 -4.92 21.43 31.51
CA LYS A 13 -5.12 22.88 31.68
C LYS A 13 -6.58 23.26 31.95
N ARG A 14 -7.54 22.42 31.55
CA ARG A 14 -8.98 22.73 31.59
C ARG A 14 -9.79 21.73 32.42
N ILE A 15 -9.13 20.96 33.28
CA ILE A 15 -9.77 19.94 34.10
C ILE A 15 -10.86 20.54 35.00
N ALA A 16 -10.64 21.73 35.56
CA ALA A 16 -11.65 22.40 36.37
C ALA A 16 -12.94 22.73 35.58
N LEU A 17 -12.80 23.21 34.33
CA LEU A 17 -13.94 23.48 33.45
C LEU A 17 -14.67 22.19 33.06
N LEU A 18 -13.91 21.12 32.79
CA LEU A 18 -14.47 19.81 32.47
C LEU A 18 -15.29 19.26 33.65
N LEU A 19 -14.72 19.27 34.86
CA LEU A 19 -15.40 18.75 36.05
C LEU A 19 -16.67 19.53 36.38
N ASP A 20 -16.63 20.86 36.30
CA ASP A 20 -17.82 21.72 36.49
C ASP A 20 -18.91 21.39 35.45
N TRP A 21 -18.54 21.24 34.17
CA TRP A 21 -19.48 20.91 33.12
C TRP A 21 -20.07 19.50 33.29
N LEU A 22 -19.25 18.49 33.61
CA LEU A 22 -19.69 17.12 33.87
C LEU A 22 -20.64 17.04 35.08
N GLN A 23 -20.39 17.84 36.12
CA GLN A 23 -21.24 17.89 37.30
C GLN A 23 -22.63 18.47 36.99
N ARG A 24 -22.70 19.52 36.16
CA ARG A 24 -23.96 20.19 35.78
C ARG A 24 -24.77 19.43 34.75
N THR A 25 -24.11 18.87 33.73
CA THR A 25 -24.78 18.33 32.54
C THR A 25 -24.90 16.81 32.54
N GLN A 26 -24.07 16.14 33.34
CA GLN A 26 -24.10 14.72 33.60
C GLN A 26 -24.32 13.81 32.36
N PRO A 27 -23.55 13.96 31.28
CA PRO A 27 -23.62 13.05 30.14
C PRO A 27 -23.26 11.62 30.53
N ASP A 28 -23.86 10.63 29.88
CA ASP A 28 -23.52 9.22 30.08
C ASP A 28 -22.20 8.85 29.41
N VAL A 29 -21.92 9.43 28.24
CA VAL A 29 -20.69 9.20 27.47
C VAL A 29 -20.14 10.53 26.94
N VAL A 30 -18.84 10.76 27.10
CA VAL A 30 -18.16 11.95 26.56
C VAL A 30 -16.93 11.56 25.76
N ALA A 31 -16.85 11.97 24.51
CA ALA A 31 -15.66 11.87 23.68
C ALA A 31 -14.83 13.15 23.78
N LEU A 32 -13.59 13.05 24.24
CA LEU A 32 -12.65 14.17 24.31
C LEU A 32 -11.60 14.08 23.21
N GLN A 33 -11.29 15.22 22.60
CA GLN A 33 -10.24 15.36 21.60
C GLN A 33 -9.17 16.38 22.02
N GLU A 34 -8.00 16.27 21.40
CA GLU A 34 -6.85 17.14 21.63
C GLU A 34 -6.46 17.24 23.12
N ILE A 35 -6.42 16.10 23.81
CA ILE A 35 -6.18 16.05 25.26
C ILE A 35 -4.76 16.49 25.66
N LYS A 36 -3.77 16.41 24.74
CA LYS A 36 -2.37 16.89 24.91
C LYS A 36 -1.63 16.34 26.14
N CYS A 37 -1.86 15.07 26.47
CA CYS A 37 -1.13 14.35 27.52
C CYS A 37 -0.99 12.86 27.16
N LEU A 38 -0.04 12.17 27.78
CA LEU A 38 0.04 10.70 27.72
C LEU A 38 -1.04 10.09 28.62
N ALA A 39 -1.35 8.81 28.44
CA ALA A 39 -2.36 8.12 29.26
C ALA A 39 -2.03 8.19 30.76
N ASP A 40 -0.75 8.07 31.13
CA ASP A 40 -0.28 8.17 32.53
C ASP A 40 -0.44 9.58 33.13
N ASP A 41 -0.45 10.61 32.28
CA ASP A 41 -0.58 12.02 32.67
C ASP A 41 -2.05 12.50 32.59
N PHE A 42 -2.99 11.61 32.24
CA PHE A 42 -4.40 11.94 32.15
C PHE A 42 -5.03 12.02 33.55
N PRO A 43 -5.95 12.98 33.82
CA PRO A 43 -6.47 13.23 35.16
C PRO A 43 -7.56 12.21 35.57
N THR A 44 -7.30 10.92 35.39
CA THR A 44 -8.24 9.82 35.66
C THR A 44 -8.77 9.84 37.09
N ALA A 45 -7.92 10.09 38.09
CA ALA A 45 -8.35 10.13 39.48
C ALA A 45 -9.38 11.23 39.77
N ALA A 46 -9.20 12.42 39.18
CA ALA A 46 -10.12 13.53 39.35
C ALA A 46 -11.48 13.26 38.66
N LEU A 47 -11.45 12.61 37.50
CA LEU A 47 -12.65 12.21 36.76
C LEU A 47 -13.40 11.06 37.46
N GLN A 48 -12.67 10.08 38.01
CA GLN A 48 -13.24 9.02 38.83
C GLN A 48 -13.91 9.58 40.08
N ALA A 49 -13.31 10.57 40.73
CA ALA A 49 -13.93 11.27 41.87
C ALA A 49 -15.23 12.00 41.47
N ALA A 50 -15.37 12.40 40.21
CA ALA A 50 -16.60 12.97 39.65
C ALA A 50 -17.58 11.93 39.09
N GLY A 51 -17.31 10.63 39.25
CA GLY A 51 -18.18 9.52 38.81
C GLY A 51 -17.95 9.04 37.37
N TYR A 52 -16.82 9.41 36.75
CA TYR A 52 -16.50 9.03 35.38
C TYR A 52 -15.30 8.09 35.29
N ASN A 53 -15.49 6.97 34.59
CA ASN A 53 -14.38 6.14 34.11
C ASN A 53 -13.84 6.72 32.80
N SER A 54 -12.58 6.41 32.47
CA SER A 54 -11.94 6.91 31.26
C SER A 54 -11.19 5.81 30.52
N LEU A 55 -11.28 5.85 29.19
CA LEU A 55 -10.42 5.12 28.27
C LEU A 55 -9.65 6.13 27.41
N VAL A 56 -8.33 6.00 27.36
CA VAL A 56 -7.46 7.07 26.86
C VAL A 56 -6.43 6.53 25.87
N VAL A 57 -6.31 7.20 24.72
CA VAL A 57 -5.19 7.05 23.79
C VAL A 57 -4.47 8.40 23.74
N GLY A 58 -3.39 8.53 24.51
CA GLY A 58 -2.72 9.80 24.78
C GLY A 58 -1.50 10.09 23.90
N GLN A 59 -1.26 11.37 23.62
CA GLN A 59 -0.05 11.88 22.98
C GLN A 59 0.28 13.29 23.52
N ARG A 60 1.56 13.59 23.75
CA ARG A 60 1.99 14.85 24.40
C ARG A 60 1.71 16.13 23.61
N ALA A 61 1.66 16.02 22.28
CA ALA A 61 1.51 17.17 21.38
C ALA A 61 0.05 17.29 20.91
N TRP A 62 -0.18 17.96 19.77
CA TRP A 62 -1.45 18.31 19.11
C TRP A 62 -2.45 17.16 18.83
N ASN A 63 -2.45 16.06 19.57
CA ASN A 63 -3.23 14.83 19.39
C ASN A 63 -3.74 14.30 20.73
N GLY A 64 -4.42 13.16 20.68
CA GLY A 64 -4.91 12.39 21.82
C GLY A 64 -6.43 12.42 21.91
N VAL A 65 -7.02 11.27 22.21
CA VAL A 65 -8.47 11.08 22.34
C VAL A 65 -8.79 10.30 23.62
N ALA A 66 -9.94 10.59 24.22
CA ALA A 66 -10.45 9.83 25.36
C ALA A 66 -11.97 9.63 25.25
N ILE A 67 -12.47 8.57 25.86
CA ILE A 67 -13.89 8.37 26.10
C ILE A 67 -14.09 8.31 27.61
N LEU A 68 -14.98 9.16 28.13
CA LEU A 68 -15.44 9.16 29.51
C LEU A 68 -16.81 8.51 29.59
N THR A 69 -17.06 7.75 30.64
CA THR A 69 -18.34 7.08 30.86
C THR A 69 -18.77 7.21 32.31
N ARG A 70 -20.03 7.60 32.49
CA ARG A 70 -20.66 7.66 33.81
C ARG A 70 -21.16 6.27 34.20
N ASP A 71 -20.79 5.81 35.39
CA ASP A 71 -21.28 4.56 36.00
C ASP A 71 -21.13 3.27 35.17
N ALA A 72 -20.29 3.28 34.13
CA ALA A 72 -19.97 2.14 33.29
C ALA A 72 -18.47 2.11 32.98
N GLU A 73 -17.87 0.92 32.89
CA GLU A 73 -16.50 0.76 32.43
C GLU A 73 -16.47 0.70 30.88
N PRO A 74 -15.70 1.57 30.21
CA PRO A 74 -15.61 1.55 28.75
C PRO A 74 -14.72 0.39 28.31
N LEU A 75 -15.29 -0.60 27.62
CA LEU A 75 -14.53 -1.75 27.12
C LEU A 75 -13.85 -1.38 25.79
N PRO A 76 -12.51 -1.36 25.71
CA PRO A 76 -11.80 -1.01 24.47
C PRO A 76 -12.10 -2.00 23.36
N VAL A 77 -12.46 -1.50 22.17
CA VAL A 77 -12.64 -2.30 20.95
C VAL A 77 -11.45 -2.11 20.02
N VAL A 78 -11.11 -0.85 19.74
CA VAL A 78 -9.97 -0.47 18.89
C VAL A 78 -9.36 0.82 19.45
N THR A 79 -8.03 0.92 19.50
CA THR A 79 -7.30 2.09 20.04
C THR A 79 -6.56 2.92 18.97
N ALA A 80 -6.73 2.60 17.69
CA ALA A 80 -6.22 3.36 16.56
C ALA A 80 -7.05 3.08 15.28
N LEU A 81 -7.16 4.04 14.36
CA LEU A 81 -7.97 3.83 13.15
C LEU A 81 -7.36 2.71 12.26
N PRO A 82 -8.10 1.61 11.98
CA PRO A 82 -7.55 0.50 11.21
C PRO A 82 -7.15 0.88 9.78
N GLY A 83 -6.22 0.12 9.20
CA GLY A 83 -5.87 0.21 7.77
C GLY A 83 -4.59 0.96 7.42
N ASP A 84 -3.80 1.43 8.41
CA ASP A 84 -2.42 1.90 8.21
C ASP A 84 -1.57 1.69 9.49
N PRO A 85 -0.74 0.63 9.56
CA PRO A 85 0.13 0.36 10.71
C PRO A 85 1.24 1.41 10.93
N ALA A 86 1.49 2.29 9.95
CA ALA A 86 2.48 3.37 10.09
C ALA A 86 1.88 4.63 10.75
N ASP A 87 0.56 4.72 10.87
CA ASP A 87 -0.09 5.83 11.56
C ASP A 87 0.06 5.69 13.08
N LYS A 88 0.84 6.60 13.67
CA LYS A 88 1.14 6.63 15.10
C LYS A 88 0.39 7.76 15.82
N GLU A 89 -0.48 8.48 15.13
CA GLU A 89 -1.19 9.62 15.73
C GLU A 89 -2.41 9.15 16.53
N ALA A 90 -2.46 9.55 17.81
CA ALA A 90 -3.55 9.21 18.72
C ALA A 90 -4.83 10.00 18.39
N ARG A 91 -5.54 9.59 17.34
CA ARG A 91 -6.69 10.32 16.77
C ARG A 91 -7.99 9.54 16.75
N TYR A 92 -7.99 8.29 17.21
CA TYR A 92 -9.16 7.42 17.10
C TYR A 92 -9.21 6.41 18.23
N LEU A 93 -10.39 6.20 18.78
CA LEU A 93 -10.64 5.26 19.87
C LEU A 93 -12.08 4.74 19.79
N GLU A 94 -12.27 3.44 19.92
CA GLU A 94 -13.57 2.79 19.99
C GLU A 94 -13.76 2.08 21.33
N ALA A 95 -14.95 2.22 21.92
CA ALA A 95 -15.34 1.53 23.13
C ALA A 95 -16.76 0.96 23.04
N ALA A 96 -16.96 -0.24 23.58
CA ALA A 96 -18.27 -0.81 23.82
C ALA A 96 -18.75 -0.40 25.21
N ILE A 97 -19.89 0.28 25.28
CA ILE A 97 -20.45 0.82 26.52
C ILE A 97 -21.94 0.46 26.55
N GLN A 98 -22.32 -0.35 27.53
CA GLN A 98 -23.72 -0.81 27.71
C GLN A 98 -24.37 -1.37 26.42
N GLY A 99 -23.60 -2.11 25.62
CA GLY A 99 -24.08 -2.73 24.37
C GLY A 99 -24.16 -1.80 23.15
N ILE A 100 -23.65 -0.56 23.27
CA ILE A 100 -23.52 0.40 22.16
C ILE A 100 -22.02 0.61 21.86
N LEU A 101 -21.67 0.68 20.58
CA LEU A 101 -20.32 1.02 20.14
C LEU A 101 -20.18 2.55 20.00
N PHE A 102 -19.15 3.10 20.62
CA PHE A 102 -18.81 4.52 20.52
C PHE A 102 -17.46 4.67 19.85
N ALA A 103 -17.40 5.48 18.78
CA ALA A 103 -16.14 5.83 18.12
C ALA A 103 -15.82 7.32 18.33
N CYS A 104 -14.82 7.58 19.15
CA CYS A 104 -14.23 8.90 19.35
C CYS A 104 -13.16 9.17 18.28
N LEU A 105 -13.28 10.29 17.56
CA LEU A 105 -12.35 10.64 16.50
C LEU A 105 -11.87 12.08 16.55
N TYR A 106 -10.64 12.30 16.11
CA TYR A 106 -10.03 13.61 15.93
C TYR A 106 -9.36 13.69 14.55
N LEU A 107 -10.17 14.04 13.55
CA LEU A 107 -9.76 14.01 12.15
C LEU A 107 -8.66 15.04 11.88
N PRO A 108 -7.61 14.73 11.08
CA PRO A 108 -6.53 15.68 10.83
C PRO A 108 -7.01 17.00 10.19
N ASN A 109 -6.49 18.14 10.65
CA ASN A 109 -6.88 19.46 10.15
C ASN A 109 -6.60 19.63 8.63
N GLY A 110 -5.41 19.21 8.19
CA GLY A 110 -5.02 19.15 6.78
C GLY A 110 -4.34 20.40 6.20
N ASN A 111 -4.21 21.51 6.94
CA ASN A 111 -3.52 22.69 6.42
C ASN A 111 -1.97 22.59 6.49
N PRO A 112 -1.22 23.11 5.50
CA PRO A 112 -1.70 23.79 4.29
C PRO A 112 -2.22 22.82 3.23
N CYS A 113 -3.15 23.30 2.39
CA CYS A 113 -3.73 22.57 1.26
C CYS A 113 -3.45 23.32 -0.06
N PRO A 114 -2.96 22.65 -1.14
CA PRO A 114 -2.57 21.24 -1.18
C PRO A 114 -1.22 20.99 -0.48
N GLY A 115 -0.96 19.75 -0.08
CA GLY A 115 0.31 19.35 0.52
C GLY A 115 0.21 18.10 1.38
N PRO A 116 1.34 17.61 1.93
CA PRO A 116 1.40 16.32 2.63
C PRO A 116 0.44 16.18 3.82
N LYS A 117 0.12 17.29 4.51
CA LYS A 117 -0.86 17.30 5.61
C LYS A 117 -2.29 17.13 5.10
N PHE A 118 -2.62 17.72 3.95
CA PHE A 118 -3.90 17.55 3.30
C PHE A 118 -4.04 16.13 2.74
N ASP A 119 -2.99 15.59 2.11
CA ASP A 119 -2.99 14.20 1.63
C ASP A 119 -3.14 13.20 2.80
N TYR A 120 -2.48 13.47 3.94
CA TYR A 120 -2.68 12.69 5.16
C TYR A 120 -4.13 12.78 5.66
N LYS A 121 -4.74 13.97 5.69
CA LYS A 121 -6.16 14.13 6.02
C LYS A 121 -7.04 13.28 5.13
N LEU A 122 -6.84 13.32 3.81
CA LEU A 122 -7.66 12.56 2.86
C LEU A 122 -7.47 11.04 3.05
N ARG A 123 -6.24 10.53 3.17
CA ARG A 123 -5.99 9.10 3.44
C ARG A 123 -6.55 8.65 4.79
N TRP A 124 -6.48 9.51 5.81
CA TRP A 124 -7.06 9.24 7.12
C TRP A 124 -8.59 9.18 7.02
N PHE A 125 -9.22 10.10 6.28
CA PHE A 125 -10.66 10.09 6.03
C PHE A 125 -11.10 8.86 5.21
N GLU A 126 -10.34 8.44 4.18
CA GLU A 126 -10.64 7.22 3.41
C GLU A 126 -10.64 5.96 4.29
N ARG A 127 -9.71 5.87 5.27
CA ARG A 127 -9.75 4.81 6.29
C ARG A 127 -10.98 4.93 7.17
N LEU A 128 -11.33 6.15 7.61
CA LEU A 128 -12.53 6.38 8.40
C LEU A 128 -13.80 5.99 7.63
N GLN A 129 -13.90 6.27 6.33
CA GLN A 129 -15.03 5.89 5.49
C GLN A 129 -15.22 4.37 5.44
N ARG A 130 -14.13 3.61 5.28
CA ARG A 130 -14.17 2.15 5.33
C ARG A 130 -14.62 1.67 6.71
N ARG A 131 -14.02 2.21 7.77
CA ARG A 131 -14.36 1.81 9.14
C ARG A 131 -15.80 2.13 9.52
N THR A 132 -16.30 3.31 9.14
CA THR A 132 -17.70 3.70 9.35
C THR A 132 -18.66 2.81 8.57
N GLN A 133 -18.27 2.36 7.37
CA GLN A 133 -19.07 1.39 6.61
C GLN A 133 -19.08 0.01 7.28
N GLU A 134 -17.95 -0.45 7.82
CA GLU A 134 -17.88 -1.70 8.61
C GLU A 134 -18.76 -1.62 9.86
N LEU A 135 -18.66 -0.52 10.62
CA LEU A 135 -19.46 -0.27 11.81
C LEU A 135 -20.95 -0.22 11.47
N TRP A 136 -21.32 0.42 10.36
CA TRP A 136 -22.69 0.42 9.85
C TRP A 136 -23.18 -0.99 9.50
N ASN A 137 -22.34 -1.76 8.78
CA ASN A 137 -22.69 -3.11 8.35
C ASN A 137 -22.73 -4.13 9.50
N SER A 138 -22.14 -3.81 10.66
CA SER A 138 -22.17 -4.68 11.83
C SER A 138 -23.57 -4.87 12.41
N GLY A 139 -24.50 -3.95 12.13
CA GLY A 139 -25.86 -3.96 12.68
C GLY A 139 -25.96 -3.63 14.17
N HIS A 140 -24.82 -3.45 14.87
CA HIS A 140 -24.80 -3.01 16.26
C HIS A 140 -25.28 -1.55 16.39
N PRO A 141 -25.82 -1.13 17.54
CA PRO A 141 -26.03 0.29 17.82
C PRO A 141 -24.68 1.01 17.88
N VAL A 142 -24.47 2.02 17.04
CA VAL A 142 -23.20 2.76 16.97
C VAL A 142 -23.42 4.27 17.00
N VAL A 143 -22.51 4.98 17.69
CA VAL A 143 -22.40 6.45 17.68
C VAL A 143 -20.98 6.84 17.30
N LEU A 144 -20.83 7.71 16.29
CA LEU A 144 -19.56 8.33 15.93
C LEU A 144 -19.58 9.77 16.42
N LEU A 145 -18.56 10.19 17.16
CA LEU A 145 -18.54 11.53 17.74
C LEU A 145 -17.11 12.06 17.86
N GLY A 146 -16.93 13.34 17.61
CA GLY A 146 -15.59 13.92 17.61
C GLY A 146 -15.47 15.26 16.90
N ASP A 147 -14.24 15.74 16.79
CA ASP A 147 -13.85 16.85 15.92
C ASP A 147 -13.47 16.28 14.54
N TRP A 148 -14.31 16.56 13.56
CA TRP A 148 -14.19 16.07 12.19
C TRP A 148 -13.32 16.98 11.32
N ASN A 149 -12.92 18.16 11.79
CA ASN A 149 -12.16 19.13 11.00
C ASN A 149 -12.71 19.31 9.57
N VAL A 150 -14.03 19.30 9.40
CA VAL A 150 -14.73 19.50 8.13
C VAL A 150 -15.94 20.38 8.35
N VAL A 151 -16.10 21.38 7.50
CA VAL A 151 -17.30 22.22 7.42
C VAL A 151 -18.17 21.64 6.30
N PRO A 152 -19.29 20.94 6.57
CA PRO A 152 -20.00 20.17 5.54
C PRO A 152 -20.56 21.03 4.40
N THR A 153 -21.14 22.18 4.74
CA THR A 153 -21.75 23.10 3.78
C THR A 153 -21.45 24.55 4.12
N ASP A 154 -21.75 25.49 3.23
CA ASP A 154 -21.57 26.92 3.50
C ASP A 154 -22.55 27.43 4.60
N ALA A 155 -23.59 26.67 4.96
CA ALA A 155 -24.46 26.97 6.11
C ALA A 155 -23.78 26.68 7.47
N ASP A 156 -22.67 25.94 7.45
CA ASP A 156 -21.93 25.52 8.65
C ASP A 156 -20.78 26.48 9.01
N ILE A 157 -20.71 27.63 8.34
CA ILE A 157 -19.68 28.66 8.56
C ILE A 157 -20.27 30.06 8.42
N TYR A 158 -19.89 30.96 9.32
CA TYR A 158 -20.34 32.36 9.28
C TYR A 158 -19.99 33.11 7.99
N LYS A 159 -18.77 32.89 7.45
CA LYS A 159 -18.29 33.56 6.22
C LYS A 159 -17.38 32.63 5.40
N PRO A 160 -17.92 31.89 4.41
CA PRO A 160 -17.17 30.90 3.65
C PRO A 160 -16.03 31.49 2.81
N ASP A 161 -16.20 32.70 2.28
CA ASP A 161 -15.25 33.29 1.32
C ASP A 161 -13.85 33.52 1.89
N THR A 162 -13.73 33.76 3.20
CA THR A 162 -12.43 33.97 3.85
C THR A 162 -11.72 32.66 4.23
N TRP A 163 -12.34 31.52 3.94
CA TRP A 163 -11.86 30.17 4.30
C TRP A 163 -11.78 29.24 3.08
N ARG A 164 -11.94 29.75 1.85
CA ARG A 164 -11.93 28.95 0.62
C ARG A 164 -10.62 28.22 0.36
N ASP A 165 -9.51 28.74 0.89
CA ASP A 165 -8.18 28.12 0.81
C ASP A 165 -7.88 27.19 2.00
N ASP A 166 -8.79 27.08 2.97
CA ASP A 166 -8.61 26.24 4.15
C ASP A 166 -9.01 24.78 3.85
N ALA A 167 -8.20 23.84 4.34
CA ALA A 167 -8.44 22.40 4.24
C ALA A 167 -9.81 21.94 4.78
N LEU A 168 -10.46 22.70 5.65
CA LEU A 168 -11.79 22.38 6.22
C LEU A 168 -12.93 22.56 5.22
N LEU A 169 -12.78 23.42 4.21
CA LEU A 169 -13.81 23.78 3.23
C LEU A 169 -13.56 23.20 1.84
N GLN A 170 -12.44 22.51 1.65
CA GLN A 170 -12.11 21.93 0.36
C GLN A 170 -13.18 20.93 -0.10
N PRO A 171 -13.41 20.81 -1.42
CA PRO A 171 -14.40 19.89 -1.96
C PRO A 171 -14.20 18.44 -1.53
N GLU A 172 -12.94 17.99 -1.39
CA GLU A 172 -12.61 16.59 -1.12
C GLU A 172 -13.03 16.13 0.29
N PRO A 173 -12.66 16.82 1.40
CA PRO A 173 -13.16 16.45 2.72
C PRO A 173 -14.68 16.62 2.88
N ARG A 174 -15.29 17.62 2.22
CA ARG A 174 -16.75 17.80 2.19
C ARG A 174 -17.45 16.62 1.50
N ALA A 175 -16.93 16.20 0.34
CA ALA A 175 -17.41 15.03 -0.36
C ALA A 175 -17.20 13.75 0.47
N ALA A 176 -16.08 13.66 1.20
CA ALA A 176 -15.81 12.52 2.05
C ALA A 176 -16.79 12.42 3.23
N PHE A 177 -17.10 13.52 3.90
CA PHE A 177 -18.11 13.59 4.96
C PHE A 177 -19.52 13.28 4.41
N ALA A 178 -19.89 13.84 3.26
CA ALA A 178 -21.16 13.53 2.60
C ALA A 178 -21.29 12.05 2.22
N SER A 179 -20.18 11.42 1.82
CA SER A 179 -20.14 9.97 1.56
C SER A 179 -20.40 9.16 2.82
N VAL A 180 -19.86 9.55 3.99
CA VAL A 180 -20.21 8.92 5.28
C VAL A 180 -21.72 9.04 5.53
N LEU A 181 -22.31 10.24 5.42
CA LEU A 181 -23.76 10.40 5.62
C LEU A 181 -24.58 9.55 4.63
N SER A 182 -24.10 9.35 3.40
CA SER A 182 -24.76 8.53 2.39
C SER A 182 -24.82 7.03 2.72
N GLN A 183 -24.04 6.57 3.72
CA GLN A 183 -24.13 5.21 4.26
C GLN A 183 -25.42 5.01 5.06
N GLY A 184 -26.01 6.10 5.59
CA GLY A 184 -27.25 6.10 6.38
C GLY A 184 -27.15 6.77 7.75
N TRP A 185 -25.97 7.24 8.14
CA TRP A 185 -25.74 7.92 9.42
C TRP A 185 -26.56 9.21 9.55
N THR A 186 -27.15 9.43 10.73
CA THR A 186 -27.87 10.67 11.04
C THR A 186 -26.97 11.66 11.76
N ASP A 187 -26.68 12.82 11.14
CA ASP A 187 -26.03 13.96 11.82
C ASP A 187 -27.03 14.62 12.80
N ALA A 188 -26.76 14.48 14.09
CA ALA A 188 -27.68 14.88 15.15
C ALA A 188 -28.03 16.37 15.13
N ILE A 189 -27.01 17.23 14.98
CA ILE A 189 -27.20 18.68 14.98
C ILE A 189 -27.92 19.13 13.71
N ALA A 190 -27.49 18.64 12.54
CA ALA A 190 -28.14 19.01 11.29
C ALA A 190 -29.60 18.52 11.20
N LYS A 191 -29.92 17.37 11.82
CA LYS A 191 -31.28 16.80 11.83
C LYS A 191 -32.27 17.67 12.59
N LEU A 192 -31.88 18.20 13.75
CA LEU A 192 -32.76 18.94 14.66
C LEU A 192 -32.73 20.46 14.42
N HIS A 193 -31.60 21.03 13.98
CA HIS A 193 -31.42 22.47 13.79
C HIS A 193 -31.48 22.89 12.31
N ARG A 194 -32.49 22.45 11.57
CA ARG A 194 -32.58 22.64 10.10
C ARG A 194 -32.64 24.10 9.63
N LYS A 195 -33.11 25.02 10.46
CA LYS A 195 -33.28 26.44 10.10
C LYS A 195 -32.01 27.26 10.34
N LYS A 196 -31.32 27.00 11.45
CA LYS A 196 -30.08 27.67 11.82
C LYS A 196 -29.22 26.69 12.60
N VAL A 197 -28.20 26.18 11.93
CA VAL A 197 -27.29 25.19 12.51
C VAL A 197 -26.35 25.90 13.50
N PRO A 198 -26.24 25.45 14.77
CA PRO A 198 -25.31 26.04 15.71
C PRO A 198 -23.85 25.76 15.32
N PHE A 199 -22.98 26.76 15.52
CA PHE A 199 -21.53 26.57 15.41
C PHE A 199 -20.99 25.82 16.63
N THR A 200 -19.83 25.21 16.48
CA THR A 200 -19.16 24.42 17.53
C THR A 200 -17.76 24.94 17.85
N PHE A 201 -17.19 25.77 16.97
CA PHE A 201 -15.84 26.32 17.07
C PHE A 201 -15.78 27.82 16.79
N TRP A 202 -15.00 28.57 17.59
CA TRP A 202 -14.75 30.01 17.42
C TRP A 202 -13.29 30.40 17.72
N ASP A 203 -12.55 30.76 16.67
CA ASP A 203 -11.18 31.31 16.74
C ASP A 203 -11.14 32.59 17.61
N TYR A 204 -10.11 32.74 18.45
CA TYR A 204 -9.91 33.90 19.33
C TYR A 204 -9.69 35.23 18.58
N ARG A 205 -9.33 35.18 17.30
CA ARG A 205 -9.03 36.37 16.48
C ARG A 205 -10.30 37.13 16.15
N ARG A 206 -10.18 38.47 16.09
CA ARG A 206 -11.21 39.41 15.59
C ARG A 206 -12.56 39.32 16.34
N LYS A 207 -12.56 38.95 17.62
CA LYS A 207 -13.76 38.86 18.46
C LYS A 207 -14.87 37.98 17.83
N ARG A 208 -14.46 36.84 17.24
CA ARG A 208 -15.40 35.95 16.53
C ARG A 208 -16.39 35.29 17.47
N TRP A 209 -16.02 35.07 18.72
CA TRP A 209 -16.92 34.56 19.74
C TRP A 209 -18.09 35.53 20.01
N GLU A 210 -17.79 36.80 20.30
CA GLU A 210 -18.76 37.85 20.63
C GLU A 210 -19.69 38.16 19.46
N ARG A 211 -19.23 37.91 18.23
CA ARG A 211 -19.99 38.12 16.99
C ARG A 211 -20.70 36.88 16.48
N ASP A 212 -20.60 35.75 17.20
CA ASP A 212 -21.08 34.44 16.78
C ASP A 212 -20.57 34.02 15.37
N ALA A 213 -19.33 34.36 15.05
CA ALA A 213 -18.70 34.12 13.76
C ALA A 213 -17.87 32.83 13.75
N GLY A 214 -18.56 31.70 13.93
CA GLY A 214 -17.96 30.38 14.13
C GLY A 214 -18.02 29.43 12.92
N LEU A 215 -17.63 28.18 13.18
CA LEU A 215 -17.67 27.02 12.28
C LEU A 215 -18.35 25.86 13.01
N ARG A 216 -19.06 24.99 12.29
CA ARG A 216 -19.45 23.67 12.79
C ARG A 216 -18.51 22.61 12.22
N ILE A 217 -17.70 22.03 13.10
CA ILE A 217 -16.71 20.99 12.77
C ILE A 217 -16.73 19.81 13.76
N ASP A 218 -17.48 19.93 14.85
CA ASP A 218 -17.73 18.85 15.81
C ASP A 218 -19.08 18.21 15.49
N HIS A 219 -19.12 16.89 15.27
CA HIS A 219 -20.33 16.19 14.83
C HIS A 219 -20.56 14.93 15.65
N ILE A 220 -21.84 14.64 15.89
CA ILE A 220 -22.34 13.37 16.42
C ILE A 220 -23.18 12.71 15.33
N LEU A 221 -22.71 11.58 14.83
CA LEU A 221 -23.41 10.75 13.85
C LEU A 221 -24.00 9.51 14.52
N VAL A 222 -25.30 9.32 14.34
CA VAL A 222 -26.09 8.27 15.01
C VAL A 222 -26.45 7.16 14.02
N GLY A 223 -26.18 5.91 14.41
CA GLY A 223 -26.53 4.70 13.65
C GLY A 223 -28.03 4.39 13.65
N HIS A 224 -28.49 3.55 12.72
CA HIS A 224 -29.93 3.30 12.52
C HIS A 224 -30.64 2.63 13.71
N SER A 225 -29.94 1.86 14.54
CA SER A 225 -30.51 1.16 15.70
C SER A 225 -30.76 2.06 16.91
N LEU A 226 -30.47 3.37 16.79
CA LEU A 226 -30.62 4.37 17.83
C LEU A 226 -31.52 5.50 17.34
N LYS A 227 -32.47 5.89 18.18
CA LYS A 227 -33.34 7.03 17.92
C LYS A 227 -32.76 8.28 18.56
N LEU A 228 -32.54 9.31 17.73
CA LEU A 228 -32.22 10.66 18.17
C LEU A 228 -33.47 11.33 18.78
N VAL A 229 -33.34 11.78 20.02
CA VAL A 229 -34.40 12.46 20.80
C VAL A 229 -34.18 13.97 20.75
N ASP A 230 -33.00 14.43 21.14
CA ASP A 230 -32.62 15.85 21.16
C ASP A 230 -31.12 16.03 20.87
N ALA A 231 -30.68 17.25 20.54
CA ALA A 231 -29.26 17.58 20.35
C ALA A 231 -29.02 19.09 20.43
N GLY A 232 -27.85 19.47 20.93
CA GLY A 232 -27.50 20.87 21.12
C GLY A 232 -26.00 21.12 21.26
N VAL A 233 -25.66 22.39 21.46
CA VAL A 233 -24.31 22.86 21.73
C VAL A 233 -24.34 23.70 22.98
N ASP A 234 -23.54 23.34 23.98
CA ASP A 234 -23.41 24.09 25.24
C ASP A 234 -22.48 25.29 25.04
N ARG A 235 -22.96 26.21 24.21
CA ARG A 235 -22.19 27.34 23.69
C ARG A 235 -21.56 28.18 24.81
N GLU A 236 -22.25 28.36 25.93
CA GLU A 236 -21.80 29.16 27.08
C GLU A 236 -20.40 28.76 27.61
N GLU A 237 -20.00 27.49 27.45
CA GLU A 237 -18.66 27.04 27.90
C GLU A 237 -17.52 27.72 27.13
N ARG A 238 -17.76 28.16 25.89
CA ARG A 238 -16.79 28.95 25.10
C ARG A 238 -16.63 30.37 25.65
N GLY A 239 -17.56 30.87 26.45
CA GLY A 239 -17.53 32.19 27.08
C GLY A 239 -16.83 32.25 28.44
N ARG A 240 -16.43 31.10 28.99
CA ARG A 240 -15.73 31.00 30.30
C ARG A 240 -14.31 31.57 30.22
N GLU A 241 -13.67 31.74 31.38
CA GLU A 241 -12.25 32.11 31.44
C GLU A 241 -11.36 30.93 31.01
N SER A 242 -10.34 31.21 30.18
CA SER A 242 -9.44 30.20 29.59
C SER A 242 -10.16 29.01 28.91
N PRO A 243 -11.20 29.26 28.09
CA PRO A 243 -12.05 28.19 27.55
C PRO A 243 -11.33 27.43 26.43
N SER A 244 -11.90 26.31 25.98
CA SER A 244 -11.53 25.75 24.68
C SER A 244 -12.04 26.66 23.56
N ASP A 245 -11.43 26.60 22.38
CA ASP A 245 -11.97 27.20 21.15
C ASP A 245 -13.20 26.45 20.61
N HIS A 246 -13.46 25.25 21.13
CA HIS A 246 -14.67 24.46 20.89
C HIS A 246 -15.63 24.50 22.10
N ALA A 247 -16.93 24.37 21.81
CA ALA A 247 -17.98 24.14 22.81
C ALA A 247 -18.45 22.67 22.80
N PRO A 248 -18.89 22.10 23.94
CA PRO A 248 -19.44 20.75 23.98
C PRO A 248 -20.65 20.59 23.06
N VAL A 249 -20.63 19.56 22.22
CA VAL A 249 -21.78 19.17 21.39
C VAL A 249 -22.39 17.92 22.01
N TRP A 250 -23.72 17.89 22.18
CA TRP A 250 -24.40 16.77 22.81
C TRP A 250 -25.62 16.30 22.03
N ALA A 251 -26.00 15.03 22.26
CA ALA A 251 -27.20 14.40 21.73
C ALA A 251 -27.84 13.49 22.78
N GLU A 252 -29.16 13.40 22.78
CA GLU A 252 -29.94 12.46 23.57
C GLU A 252 -30.47 11.34 22.70
N LEU A 253 -30.20 10.09 23.12
CA LEU A 253 -30.45 8.87 22.35
C LEU A 253 -31.31 7.89 23.15
N SER A 254 -32.19 7.17 22.46
CA SER A 254 -32.96 6.04 22.99
C SER A 254 -32.80 4.79 22.12
N VAL A 255 -32.71 3.61 22.74
CA VAL A 255 -32.64 2.31 22.04
C VAL A 255 -34.05 1.88 21.63
N GLU A 256 -34.22 1.40 20.40
CA GLU A 256 -35.47 0.79 19.95
C GLU A 256 -35.62 -0.61 20.57
N ASN A 257 -36.53 -0.77 21.54
CA ASN A 257 -36.86 -2.10 22.06
C ASN A 257 -37.62 -2.89 21.00
N SER A 258 -37.01 -3.95 20.47
CA SER A 258 -37.68 -4.95 19.65
C SER A 258 -38.82 -5.58 20.46
N ARG A 259 -40.06 -5.34 20.03
CA ARG A 259 -41.25 -5.95 20.63
C ARG A 259 -41.19 -7.47 20.48
N SER A 260 -41.44 -8.16 21.59
CA SER A 260 -41.55 -9.62 21.73
C SER A 260 -42.54 -10.25 20.74
N PRO A 261 -42.35 -11.52 20.34
CA PRO A 261 -43.21 -12.17 19.35
C PRO A 261 -44.58 -12.48 19.97
N ARG A 262 -45.64 -11.79 19.53
CA ARG A 262 -47.01 -12.06 19.98
C ARG A 262 -47.65 -13.11 19.07
N LYS A 263 -48.09 -14.20 19.72
CA LYS A 263 -48.86 -15.34 19.21
C LYS A 263 -49.84 -14.99 18.10
N GLN A 264 -49.76 -15.73 17.00
CA GLN A 264 -50.87 -15.89 16.04
C GLN A 264 -52.09 -16.44 16.79
N THR A 265 -53.19 -15.69 16.78
CA THR A 265 -54.53 -16.23 17.01
C THR A 265 -55.46 -15.74 15.91
N THR A 266 -56.12 -16.75 15.35
CA THR A 266 -57.27 -16.82 14.44
C THR A 266 -58.30 -15.68 14.49
N GLY A 267 -58.90 -15.38 13.34
CA GLY A 267 -60.28 -14.86 13.30
C GLY A 267 -60.53 -13.80 12.22
N ALA A 268 -61.45 -14.10 11.32
CA ALA A 268 -61.77 -13.37 10.10
C ALA A 268 -62.81 -12.23 10.29
N GLN A 269 -63.03 -11.52 9.16
CA GLN A 269 -64.27 -10.83 8.72
C GLN A 269 -64.52 -9.36 9.14
N LYS A 270 -64.40 -8.39 8.22
CA LYS A 270 -65.43 -7.96 7.23
C LYS A 270 -65.04 -6.66 6.48
N SER A 271 -65.22 -6.68 5.17
CA SER A 271 -65.38 -5.55 4.22
C SER A 271 -66.75 -4.86 4.44
N PRO A 272 -67.20 -3.81 3.69
CA PRO A 272 -66.76 -3.24 2.39
C PRO A 272 -66.66 -1.68 2.39
N ARG A 273 -66.11 -0.98 1.38
CA ARG A 273 -66.82 -0.59 0.14
C ARG A 273 -65.91 0.24 -0.82
N THR A 274 -65.94 -0.19 -2.08
CA THR A 274 -65.96 0.53 -3.38
C THR A 274 -64.85 1.50 -3.85
N LYS A 275 -64.35 1.15 -5.05
CA LYS A 275 -63.49 1.86 -6.01
C LYS A 275 -64.18 3.07 -6.68
N PRO A 276 -63.41 3.87 -7.44
CA PRO A 276 -63.46 3.78 -8.91
C PRO A 276 -62.04 3.60 -9.50
N GLU A 277 -61.73 2.54 -10.24
CA GLU A 277 -61.86 2.37 -11.70
C GLU A 277 -60.91 3.25 -12.54
N LEU A 278 -59.87 2.61 -13.07
CA LEU A 278 -59.02 3.07 -14.17
C LEU A 278 -58.99 1.93 -15.22
N PRO A 279 -59.03 2.25 -16.52
CA PRO A 279 -59.44 1.31 -17.55
C PRO A 279 -58.33 0.34 -17.97
N ASN A 280 -58.79 -0.82 -18.41
CA ASN A 280 -58.03 -1.91 -18.99
C ASN A 280 -57.61 -1.52 -20.42
N ALA A 281 -56.31 -1.46 -20.70
CA ALA A 281 -55.78 -1.45 -22.06
C ALA A 281 -54.68 -2.50 -22.18
N LYS A 282 -54.84 -3.34 -23.18
CA LYS A 282 -54.08 -4.55 -23.48
C LYS A 282 -52.60 -4.29 -23.65
N ALA A 283 -51.83 -5.33 -23.36
CA ALA A 283 -50.42 -5.46 -23.69
C ALA A 283 -50.14 -5.11 -25.16
N GLU A 284 -49.36 -4.05 -25.36
CA GLU A 284 -48.47 -3.91 -26.51
C GLU A 284 -47.05 -4.20 -26.03
N LEU A 285 -46.43 -5.23 -26.61
CA LEU A 285 -44.99 -5.46 -26.50
C LEU A 285 -44.27 -4.23 -27.05
N ALA A 286 -43.62 -3.46 -26.19
CA ALA A 286 -42.69 -2.43 -26.61
C ALA A 286 -41.55 -3.07 -27.41
N SER A 287 -41.36 -2.62 -28.65
CA SER A 287 -40.21 -2.95 -29.49
C SER A 287 -38.89 -2.72 -28.72
N PRO A 288 -37.87 -3.58 -28.88
CA PRO A 288 -36.59 -3.39 -28.20
C PRO A 288 -35.96 -2.07 -28.67
N ILE A 289 -35.64 -1.19 -27.72
CA ILE A 289 -34.82 0.00 -27.97
C ILE A 289 -33.47 -0.49 -28.52
N ASP A 290 -33.07 -0.02 -29.70
CA ASP A 290 -31.77 -0.37 -30.29
C ASP A 290 -30.63 0.06 -29.34
N PRO A 291 -29.79 -0.88 -28.84
CA PRO A 291 -28.71 -0.56 -27.90
C PRO A 291 -27.73 0.49 -28.44
N LEU A 292 -27.60 0.63 -29.77
CA LEU A 292 -26.71 1.60 -30.42
C LEU A 292 -27.31 3.01 -30.57
N THR A 293 -28.54 3.25 -30.09
CA THR A 293 -29.21 4.57 -30.20
C THR A 293 -28.37 5.68 -29.56
N LYS A 294 -27.83 5.45 -28.35
CA LYS A 294 -26.97 6.42 -27.67
C LYS A 294 -25.63 6.62 -28.38
N TYR A 295 -25.09 5.57 -28.99
CA TYR A 295 -23.85 5.64 -29.77
C TYR A 295 -24.02 6.56 -30.97
N ASN A 296 -25.04 6.29 -31.80
CA ASN A 296 -25.34 7.05 -33.01
C ASN A 296 -25.68 8.52 -32.69
N ALA A 297 -26.43 8.79 -31.62
CA ALA A 297 -26.80 10.16 -31.24
C ALA A 297 -25.62 11.04 -30.80
N LYS A 298 -24.49 10.44 -30.37
CA LYS A 298 -23.32 11.18 -29.90
C LYS A 298 -22.29 11.50 -31.00
N ARG A 299 -22.42 10.93 -32.21
CA ARG A 299 -21.46 11.10 -33.30
C ARG A 299 -22.08 11.85 -34.49
N ASP A 300 -21.22 12.62 -35.16
CA ASP A 300 -21.47 13.16 -36.48
C ASP A 300 -20.58 12.44 -37.49
N PHE A 301 -21.12 11.39 -38.12
CA PHE A 301 -20.39 10.51 -39.06
C PHE A 301 -19.98 11.21 -40.36
N SER A 302 -20.41 12.46 -40.59
CA SER A 302 -19.85 13.28 -41.67
C SER A 302 -18.48 13.86 -41.35
N LYS A 303 -18.10 13.88 -40.06
CA LYS A 303 -16.85 14.47 -39.55
C LYS A 303 -15.91 13.44 -38.94
N THR A 304 -16.45 12.46 -38.22
CA THR A 304 -15.64 11.41 -37.59
C THR A 304 -15.43 10.22 -38.55
N GLY A 305 -14.25 9.59 -38.49
CA GLY A 305 -13.96 8.35 -39.20
C GLY A 305 -14.49 7.09 -38.49
N GLU A 306 -15.20 7.27 -37.37
CA GLU A 306 -15.83 6.18 -36.63
C GLU A 306 -16.96 5.52 -37.45
N PRO A 307 -17.14 4.19 -37.37
CA PRO A 307 -18.20 3.49 -38.11
C PRO A 307 -19.60 3.80 -37.55
N ALA A 308 -20.59 3.91 -38.44
CA ALA A 308 -21.99 4.06 -38.03
C ALA A 308 -22.50 2.82 -37.26
N GLY A 309 -23.32 3.05 -36.23
CA GLY A 309 -23.86 2.00 -35.39
C GLY A 309 -24.94 1.20 -36.10
N VAL A 310 -24.58 0.04 -36.65
CA VAL A 310 -25.51 -0.95 -37.21
C VAL A 310 -25.48 -2.19 -36.33
N THR A 311 -26.62 -2.55 -35.73
CA THR A 311 -26.76 -3.80 -34.99
C THR A 311 -26.68 -4.97 -35.97
N ALA A 312 -25.70 -5.87 -35.79
CA ALA A 312 -25.57 -7.04 -36.65
C ALA A 312 -26.80 -7.95 -36.45
N LYS A 313 -27.70 -8.03 -37.45
CA LYS A 313 -28.79 -9.01 -37.45
C LYS A 313 -28.18 -10.41 -37.57
N ARG A 314 -28.12 -11.18 -36.48
CA ARG A 314 -27.83 -12.61 -36.57
C ARG A 314 -28.99 -13.30 -37.32
N PRO A 315 -28.73 -14.04 -38.41
CA PRO A 315 -29.73 -14.93 -38.99
C PRO A 315 -30.18 -15.93 -37.92
N ARG A 316 -31.50 -16.08 -37.74
CA ARG A 316 -32.12 -17.00 -36.77
C ARG A 316 -31.80 -18.49 -37.03
N SER A 317 -31.10 -18.81 -38.11
CA SER A 317 -30.79 -20.19 -38.55
C SER A 317 -29.38 -20.67 -38.23
N GLU A 318 -28.54 -19.90 -37.53
CA GLU A 318 -27.20 -20.35 -37.11
C GLU A 318 -27.00 -20.17 -35.60
N SER A 319 -27.81 -20.89 -34.82
CA SER A 319 -27.41 -21.28 -33.46
C SER A 319 -26.39 -22.42 -33.53
N ALA A 320 -25.22 -22.14 -34.10
CA ALA A 320 -24.05 -22.99 -33.91
C ALA A 320 -23.45 -22.67 -32.53
N PRO A 321 -23.26 -23.66 -31.63
CA PRO A 321 -22.81 -23.41 -30.24
C PRO A 321 -21.37 -22.88 -30.07
N ASN A 322 -20.66 -22.49 -31.13
CA ASN A 322 -19.19 -22.49 -31.12
C ASN A 322 -18.48 -21.28 -31.78
N LYS A 323 -19.11 -20.10 -31.85
CA LYS A 323 -18.38 -18.88 -32.30
C LYS A 323 -17.83 -18.12 -31.09
N ALA A 324 -16.50 -18.08 -30.96
CA ALA A 324 -15.81 -17.38 -29.87
C ALA A 324 -16.16 -15.88 -29.85
N LEU A 325 -16.49 -15.35 -28.68
CA LEU A 325 -16.86 -13.95 -28.49
C LEU A 325 -15.62 -13.06 -28.56
N GLN A 326 -15.71 -11.89 -29.21
CA GLN A 326 -14.57 -11.00 -29.39
C GLN A 326 -14.43 -9.99 -28.25
N PHE A 327 -13.19 -9.59 -27.95
CA PHE A 327 -12.91 -8.41 -27.13
C PHE A 327 -11.92 -7.49 -27.84
N VAL A 328 -11.99 -6.20 -27.52
CA VAL A 328 -11.01 -5.21 -27.96
C VAL A 328 -10.71 -4.25 -26.81
N ILE A 329 -9.45 -3.82 -26.74
CA ILE A 329 -9.01 -2.75 -25.84
C ILE A 329 -8.39 -1.65 -26.70
N GLN A 330 -9.02 -0.49 -26.74
CA GLN A 330 -8.51 0.67 -27.45
C GLN A 330 -7.83 1.63 -26.48
N LYS A 331 -6.61 2.06 -26.80
CA LYS A 331 -5.92 3.10 -26.03
C LYS A 331 -6.23 4.45 -26.67
N HIS A 332 -6.81 5.35 -25.87
CA HIS A 332 -7.40 6.58 -26.36
C HIS A 332 -6.75 7.81 -25.71
N TRP A 333 -6.00 8.57 -26.51
CA TRP A 333 -5.42 9.85 -26.14
C TRP A 333 -6.38 11.02 -26.43
N ALA A 334 -7.42 11.12 -25.59
CA ALA A 334 -8.33 12.27 -25.57
C ALA A 334 -7.77 13.39 -24.67
N THR A 335 -8.63 14.16 -24.00
CA THR A 335 -8.20 15.15 -22.96
C THR A 335 -7.34 14.51 -21.87
N ARG A 336 -7.57 13.23 -21.59
CA ARG A 336 -6.78 12.35 -20.72
C ARG A 336 -6.65 10.99 -21.39
N LEU A 337 -5.50 10.35 -21.21
CA LEU A 337 -5.32 8.97 -21.65
C LEU A 337 -6.24 8.04 -20.85
N HIS A 338 -6.85 7.09 -21.55
CA HIS A 338 -7.58 5.98 -20.96
C HIS A 338 -7.58 4.78 -21.91
N TYR A 339 -8.02 3.63 -21.40
CA TYR A 339 -8.15 2.38 -22.14
C TYR A 339 -9.61 1.96 -22.19
N ASP A 340 -10.18 1.93 -23.38
CA ASP A 340 -11.52 1.50 -23.69
C ASP A 340 -11.57 -0.03 -23.77
N PHE A 341 -11.98 -0.69 -22.68
CA PHE A 341 -12.15 -2.15 -22.57
C PHE A 341 -13.54 -2.56 -23.06
N ARG A 342 -13.64 -3.51 -23.99
CA ARG A 342 -14.92 -3.87 -24.63
C ARG A 342 -15.09 -5.37 -24.82
N LEU A 343 -16.26 -5.88 -24.47
CA LEU A 343 -16.66 -7.29 -24.64
C LEU A 343 -17.85 -7.41 -25.61
N GLU A 344 -17.76 -8.28 -26.61
CA GLU A 344 -18.87 -8.59 -27.51
C GLU A 344 -19.98 -9.33 -26.74
N MET A 345 -21.19 -8.78 -26.73
CA MET A 345 -22.39 -9.42 -26.18
C MET A 345 -23.63 -8.99 -26.97
N ASP A 346 -24.48 -9.96 -27.33
CA ASP A 346 -25.76 -9.73 -28.02
C ASP A 346 -25.68 -8.84 -29.29
N GLY A 347 -24.56 -8.91 -30.02
CA GLY A 347 -24.36 -8.20 -31.29
C GLY A 347 -23.85 -6.76 -31.15
N VAL A 348 -23.46 -6.34 -29.95
CA VAL A 348 -22.81 -5.06 -29.64
C VAL A 348 -21.57 -5.25 -28.77
N MET A 349 -20.79 -4.19 -28.58
CA MET A 349 -19.61 -4.15 -27.71
C MET A 349 -19.95 -3.41 -26.42
N VAL A 350 -20.15 -4.15 -25.32
CA VAL A 350 -20.37 -3.56 -24.00
C VAL A 350 -19.05 -3.01 -23.49
N SER A 351 -19.07 -1.74 -23.05
CA SER A 351 -17.89 -0.88 -23.10
C SER A 351 -17.59 -0.16 -21.79
N TRP A 352 -16.33 -0.21 -21.35
CA TRP A 352 -15.84 0.50 -20.17
C TRP A 352 -14.58 1.32 -20.47
N ALA A 353 -14.54 2.57 -19.99
CA ALA A 353 -13.34 3.38 -19.98
C ALA A 353 -12.52 3.10 -18.71
N VAL A 354 -11.28 2.65 -18.86
CA VAL A 354 -10.34 2.26 -17.80
C VAL A 354 -9.18 3.26 -17.76
N PRO A 355 -9.21 4.30 -16.91
CA PRO A 355 -8.27 5.43 -17.00
C PRO A 355 -6.79 5.06 -16.81
N LYS A 356 -6.49 4.10 -15.93
CA LYS A 356 -5.13 3.60 -15.68
C LYS A 356 -4.78 2.33 -16.47
N GLY A 357 -5.69 1.89 -17.34
CA GLY A 357 -5.57 0.64 -18.09
C GLY A 357 -5.65 -0.64 -17.24
N PRO A 358 -5.61 -1.80 -17.91
CA PRO A 358 -5.60 -3.11 -17.26
C PRO A 358 -4.23 -3.43 -16.67
N SER A 359 -4.19 -4.23 -15.59
CA SER A 359 -2.95 -4.70 -14.97
C SER A 359 -2.97 -6.22 -14.81
N LEU A 360 -1.83 -6.86 -15.11
CA LEU A 360 -1.61 -8.29 -14.84
C LEU A 360 -1.38 -8.57 -13.35
N ASP A 361 -1.24 -7.54 -12.51
CA ASP A 361 -1.06 -7.69 -11.07
C ASP A 361 -2.42 -7.85 -10.37
N PRO A 362 -2.68 -9.00 -9.72
CA PRO A 362 -3.94 -9.22 -9.04
C PRO A 362 -4.23 -8.24 -7.89
N LYS A 363 -3.18 -7.59 -7.35
CA LYS A 363 -3.30 -6.55 -6.31
C LYS A 363 -3.79 -5.22 -6.87
N VAL A 364 -3.66 -4.98 -8.18
CA VAL A 364 -4.10 -3.74 -8.82
C VAL A 364 -5.56 -3.87 -9.24
N LYS A 365 -6.39 -2.96 -8.72
CA LYS A 365 -7.82 -2.88 -9.02
C LYS A 365 -8.06 -1.64 -9.89
N SER A 366 -8.27 -1.86 -11.19
CA SER A 366 -8.43 -0.77 -12.16
C SER A 366 -9.88 -0.30 -12.21
N LEU A 367 -10.13 0.98 -11.92
CA LEU A 367 -11.44 1.60 -12.12
C LEU A 367 -11.84 1.50 -13.60
N ALA A 368 -13.06 1.05 -13.86
CA ALA A 368 -13.66 0.89 -15.17
C ALA A 368 -15.02 1.60 -15.18
N ILE A 369 -15.21 2.63 -16.01
CA ILE A 369 -16.44 3.41 -16.07
C ILE A 369 -17.26 2.91 -17.26
N HIS A 370 -18.46 2.40 -17.02
CA HIS A 370 -19.33 1.90 -18.08
C HIS A 370 -19.83 3.06 -18.95
N VAL A 371 -19.63 2.95 -20.27
CA VAL A 371 -20.01 3.93 -21.28
C VAL A 371 -21.06 3.33 -22.22
N GLU A 372 -21.50 4.08 -23.25
CA GLU A 372 -22.44 3.52 -24.23
C GLU A 372 -21.86 2.31 -24.98
N ASP A 373 -22.73 1.39 -25.39
CA ASP A 373 -22.36 0.25 -26.23
C ASP A 373 -21.87 0.73 -27.60
N HIS A 374 -20.91 0.01 -28.18
CA HIS A 374 -20.33 0.32 -29.49
C HIS A 374 -20.72 -0.75 -30.53
N PRO A 375 -20.78 -0.42 -31.83
CA PRO A 375 -20.99 -1.43 -32.86
C PRO A 375 -19.79 -2.37 -32.93
N VAL A 376 -20.01 -3.65 -33.28
CA VAL A 376 -18.92 -4.63 -33.47
C VAL A 376 -17.91 -4.16 -34.54
N GLY A 377 -18.37 -3.42 -35.55
CA GLY A 377 -17.49 -2.79 -36.55
C GLY A 377 -16.48 -1.79 -35.97
N TYR A 378 -16.68 -1.31 -34.74
CA TYR A 378 -15.73 -0.43 -34.05
C TYR A 378 -14.43 -1.14 -33.65
N ASN A 379 -14.42 -2.48 -33.60
CA ASN A 379 -13.27 -3.28 -33.19
C ASN A 379 -12.04 -3.12 -34.09
N THR A 380 -12.21 -2.57 -35.30
CA THR A 380 -11.13 -2.35 -36.28
C THR A 380 -10.74 -0.87 -36.43
N PHE A 381 -11.32 0.04 -35.64
CA PHE A 381 -11.05 1.46 -35.77
C PHE A 381 -9.74 1.86 -35.05
N GLU A 382 -8.81 2.43 -35.82
CA GLU A 382 -7.66 3.23 -35.36
C GLU A 382 -7.64 4.55 -36.14
N GLY A 383 -7.31 5.65 -35.48
CA GLY A 383 -7.28 6.96 -36.13
C GLY A 383 -7.38 8.14 -35.18
N THR A 384 -7.56 9.33 -35.75
CA THR A 384 -7.73 10.57 -35.00
C THR A 384 -9.17 11.06 -35.10
N ILE A 385 -9.88 11.11 -33.98
CA ILE A 385 -11.21 11.72 -33.88
C ILE A 385 -11.03 13.25 -33.82
N PRO A 386 -11.65 14.04 -34.72
CA PRO A 386 -11.43 15.47 -34.79
C PRO A 386 -11.75 16.22 -33.49
N LYS A 387 -11.00 17.31 -33.23
CA LYS A 387 -11.23 18.16 -32.06
C LYS A 387 -12.65 18.74 -32.05
N GLY A 388 -13.31 18.69 -30.90
CA GLY A 388 -14.69 19.15 -30.74
C GLY A 388 -15.74 18.07 -31.03
N GLN A 389 -15.36 16.93 -31.59
CA GLN A 389 -16.22 15.74 -31.62
C GLN A 389 -16.20 15.02 -30.25
N TYR A 390 -17.24 14.25 -29.98
CA TYR A 390 -17.31 13.42 -28.78
C TYR A 390 -16.16 12.39 -28.81
N GLY A 391 -15.33 12.38 -27.76
CA GLY A 391 -14.13 11.54 -27.75
C GLY A 391 -13.01 12.03 -28.67
N GLY A 392 -12.92 13.32 -28.98
CA GLY A 392 -11.81 13.85 -29.79
C GLY A 392 -10.42 13.50 -29.23
N GLY A 393 -9.56 12.92 -30.06
CA GLY A 393 -8.29 12.33 -29.65
C GLY A 393 -7.76 11.28 -30.63
N LYS A 394 -6.54 10.78 -30.37
CA LYS A 394 -5.96 9.67 -31.15
C LYS A 394 -6.30 8.34 -30.49
N VAL A 395 -6.74 7.36 -31.28
CA VAL A 395 -7.17 6.03 -30.85
C VAL A 395 -6.32 4.98 -31.56
N ILE A 396 -5.80 4.02 -30.79
CA ILE A 396 -5.16 2.80 -31.31
C ILE A 396 -5.79 1.57 -30.67
N ILE A 397 -5.73 0.43 -31.33
CA ILE A 397 -6.09 -0.89 -30.80
C ILE A 397 -4.88 -1.41 -30.03
N TRP A 398 -4.97 -1.33 -28.71
CA TRP A 398 -3.91 -1.73 -27.81
C TRP A 398 -3.91 -3.24 -27.55
N ASP A 399 -5.07 -3.88 -27.49
CA ASP A 399 -5.18 -5.34 -27.47
C ASP A 399 -6.46 -5.80 -28.18
N ARG A 400 -6.46 -7.02 -28.70
CA ARG A 400 -7.63 -7.65 -29.33
C ARG A 400 -7.50 -9.16 -29.26
N GLY A 401 -8.64 -9.84 -29.21
CA GLY A 401 -8.68 -11.30 -29.20
C GLY A 401 -10.08 -11.84 -28.93
N THR A 402 -10.15 -13.03 -28.35
CA THR A 402 -11.41 -13.67 -27.93
C THR A 402 -11.53 -13.71 -26.41
N TRP A 403 -12.75 -13.83 -25.91
CA TRP A 403 -13.02 -14.00 -24.49
C TRP A 403 -14.07 -15.09 -24.24
N GLU A 404 -13.97 -15.71 -23.07
CA GLU A 404 -14.88 -16.78 -22.65
C GLU A 404 -15.49 -16.44 -21.29
N PRO A 405 -16.82 -16.31 -21.17
CA PRO A 405 -17.48 -16.02 -19.90
C PRO A 405 -17.42 -17.21 -18.94
N VAL A 406 -17.20 -16.94 -17.66
CA VAL A 406 -17.40 -17.91 -16.57
C VAL A 406 -18.82 -17.73 -16.04
N GLY A 407 -19.74 -18.58 -16.50
CA GLY A 407 -21.19 -18.48 -16.24
C GLY A 407 -21.93 -17.68 -17.31
N ASP A 408 -23.19 -17.27 -17.03
CA ASP A 408 -23.97 -16.43 -17.96
C ASP A 408 -23.53 -14.95 -17.85
N PRO A 409 -22.94 -14.35 -18.91
CA PRO A 409 -22.49 -12.97 -18.87
C PRO A 409 -23.63 -11.95 -18.74
N ARG A 410 -24.87 -12.28 -19.15
CA ARG A 410 -26.04 -11.39 -19.04
C ARG A 410 -26.48 -11.27 -17.59
N GLU A 411 -26.58 -12.41 -16.91
CA GLU A 411 -26.83 -12.42 -15.47
C GLU A 411 -25.71 -11.71 -14.71
N GLY A 412 -24.46 -11.96 -15.10
CA GLY A 412 -23.30 -11.30 -14.51
C GLY A 412 -23.36 -9.78 -14.67
N LEU A 413 -23.67 -9.28 -15.87
CA LEU A 413 -23.81 -7.84 -16.11
C LEU A 413 -24.93 -7.24 -15.25
N ALA A 414 -26.09 -7.90 -15.18
CA ALA A 414 -27.24 -7.45 -14.38
C ALA A 414 -26.96 -7.45 -12.87
N LYS A 415 -26.28 -8.49 -12.37
CA LYS A 415 -25.87 -8.63 -10.95
C LYS A 415 -24.67 -7.76 -10.59
N GLY A 416 -23.99 -7.18 -11.57
CA GLY A 416 -22.82 -6.34 -11.35
C GLY A 416 -21.52 -7.12 -11.13
N LYS A 417 -21.39 -8.33 -11.66
CA LYS A 417 -20.21 -9.18 -11.52
C LYS A 417 -20.03 -10.09 -12.73
N ILE A 418 -18.96 -9.90 -13.50
CA ILE A 418 -18.64 -10.73 -14.67
C ILE A 418 -17.23 -11.31 -14.47
N MET A 419 -17.10 -12.63 -14.58
CA MET A 419 -15.82 -13.32 -14.61
C MET A 419 -15.61 -13.91 -16.00
N PHE A 420 -14.40 -13.85 -16.53
CA PHE A 420 -14.11 -14.30 -17.90
C PHE A 420 -12.63 -14.58 -18.14
N HIS A 421 -12.34 -15.45 -19.10
CA HIS A 421 -11.01 -15.64 -19.65
C HIS A 421 -10.80 -14.70 -20.86
N LEU A 422 -9.61 -14.12 -20.96
CA LEU A 422 -9.16 -13.38 -22.15
C LEU A 422 -8.11 -14.21 -22.89
N HIS A 423 -8.20 -14.19 -24.22
CA HIS A 423 -7.24 -14.77 -25.15
C HIS A 423 -6.79 -13.67 -26.11
N GLY A 424 -5.97 -12.75 -25.60
CA GLY A 424 -5.50 -11.55 -26.29
C GLY A 424 -4.08 -11.67 -26.81
N GLN A 425 -3.66 -10.66 -27.57
CA GLN A 425 -2.26 -10.50 -27.96
C GLN A 425 -1.42 -10.00 -26.79
N LYS A 426 -1.99 -9.24 -25.83
CA LYS A 426 -1.26 -8.74 -24.64
C LYS A 426 -1.80 -9.28 -23.33
N LEU A 427 -3.12 -9.43 -23.20
CA LEU A 427 -3.75 -9.95 -21.99
C LEU A 427 -4.23 -11.38 -22.21
N ALA A 428 -3.92 -12.25 -21.25
CA ALA A 428 -4.37 -13.64 -21.24
C ALA A 428 -4.91 -14.05 -19.86
N GLY A 429 -5.60 -15.20 -19.79
CA GLY A 429 -6.05 -15.86 -18.55
C GLY A 429 -7.31 -15.25 -17.92
N LEU A 430 -7.54 -15.52 -16.64
CA LEU A 430 -8.78 -15.19 -15.92
C LEU A 430 -8.80 -13.75 -15.35
N TRP A 431 -9.93 -13.07 -15.55
CA TRP A 431 -10.23 -11.69 -15.15
C TRP A 431 -11.60 -11.57 -14.52
N GLU A 432 -11.82 -10.46 -13.82
CA GLU A 432 -13.10 -10.15 -13.19
C GLU A 432 -13.42 -8.65 -13.26
N LEU A 433 -14.70 -8.36 -13.52
CA LEU A 433 -15.29 -7.03 -13.57
C LEU A 433 -16.41 -6.95 -12.53
N VAL A 434 -16.31 -6.04 -11.55
CA VAL A 434 -17.28 -5.89 -10.45
C VAL A 434 -17.84 -4.47 -10.40
N ARG A 435 -19.16 -4.33 -10.41
CA ARG A 435 -19.88 -3.06 -10.28
C ARG A 435 -19.82 -2.58 -8.83
N ILE A 436 -19.46 -1.31 -8.64
CA ILE A 436 -19.38 -0.66 -7.33
C ILE A 436 -20.42 0.44 -7.15
N SER A 437 -21.10 0.87 -8.23
CA SER A 437 -22.25 1.77 -8.22
C SER A 437 -23.53 1.07 -7.74
N LYS A 438 -24.35 1.75 -6.93
CA LYS A 438 -25.68 1.26 -6.52
C LYS A 438 -26.69 1.38 -7.68
N PRO A 439 -27.58 0.39 -7.90
CA PRO A 439 -28.62 0.48 -8.93
C PRO A 439 -29.51 1.72 -8.73
N GLY A 440 -29.63 2.58 -9.74
CA GLY A 440 -30.52 3.75 -9.74
C GLY A 440 -29.91 5.10 -9.35
N GLU A 441 -28.60 5.19 -9.07
CA GLU A 441 -27.92 6.48 -8.88
C GLU A 441 -27.77 7.26 -10.21
N LYS A 442 -27.96 8.58 -10.17
CA LYS A 442 -27.83 9.48 -11.34
C LYS A 442 -26.37 9.72 -11.79
N LYS A 443 -25.37 9.08 -11.18
CA LYS A 443 -23.94 9.22 -11.51
C LYS A 443 -23.42 8.01 -12.30
N GLN A 444 -22.28 8.20 -12.99
CA GLN A 444 -21.64 7.24 -13.91
C GLN A 444 -21.57 5.83 -13.30
N ASP A 445 -21.94 4.81 -14.10
CA ASP A 445 -21.98 3.41 -13.68
C ASP A 445 -20.54 2.86 -13.54
N GLN A 446 -20.03 2.79 -12.31
CA GLN A 446 -18.63 2.48 -12.01
C GLN A 446 -18.42 1.00 -11.69
N TRP A 447 -17.33 0.46 -12.23
CA TRP A 447 -16.90 -0.92 -12.12
C TRP A 447 -15.40 -0.98 -11.76
N ILE A 448 -14.92 -2.16 -11.39
CA ILE A 448 -13.51 -2.46 -11.16
C ILE A 448 -13.14 -3.67 -12.02
N LEU A 449 -12.12 -3.51 -12.86
CA LEU A 449 -11.46 -4.57 -13.63
C LEU A 449 -10.19 -5.03 -12.91
N PHE A 450 -9.99 -6.33 -12.75
CA PHE A 450 -8.74 -6.87 -12.21
C PHE A 450 -8.43 -8.29 -12.64
N LYS A 451 -7.14 -8.63 -12.62
CA LYS A 451 -6.62 -9.98 -12.82
C LYS A 451 -6.90 -10.86 -11.59
N LYS A 452 -7.33 -12.11 -11.77
CA LYS A 452 -7.56 -13.02 -10.64
C LYS A 452 -6.25 -13.50 -10.02
N SER A 453 -6.22 -13.50 -8.69
CA SER A 453 -5.11 -14.08 -7.92
C SER A 453 -5.00 -15.58 -8.18
N GLY A 454 -3.78 -16.08 -8.39
CA GLY A 454 -3.52 -17.49 -8.66
C GLY A 454 -3.66 -17.90 -10.13
N ASP A 455 -4.02 -16.99 -11.03
CA ASP A 455 -4.02 -17.25 -12.47
C ASP A 455 -2.59 -17.34 -13.03
N ALA A 456 -2.34 -18.26 -13.96
CA ALA A 456 -1.01 -18.51 -14.54
C ALA A 456 -0.40 -17.31 -15.28
N TRP A 457 -1.23 -16.36 -15.70
CA TRP A 457 -0.82 -15.13 -16.39
C TRP A 457 -0.74 -13.91 -15.44
N ALA A 458 -0.98 -14.10 -14.15
CA ALA A 458 -0.81 -13.04 -13.16
C ALA A 458 0.68 -12.71 -12.94
N ARG A 459 1.03 -11.42 -13.04
CA ARG A 459 2.40 -10.92 -12.87
C ARG A 459 2.39 -9.69 -11.97
N ALA A 460 3.24 -9.66 -10.94
CA ALA A 460 3.32 -8.50 -10.06
C ALA A 460 3.79 -7.25 -10.84
N SER A 461 3.25 -6.08 -10.49
CA SER A 461 3.59 -4.83 -11.18
C SER A 461 5.07 -4.48 -11.07
N THR A 462 5.77 -4.97 -10.04
CA THR A 462 7.22 -4.84 -9.84
C THR A 462 8.05 -5.66 -10.82
N ASP A 463 7.48 -6.77 -11.32
CA ASP A 463 8.17 -7.69 -12.22
C ASP A 463 7.86 -7.33 -13.66
N TYR A 464 6.59 -7.00 -13.94
CA TYR A 464 6.15 -6.66 -15.28
C TYR A 464 4.94 -5.73 -15.25
N ASP A 465 5.03 -4.64 -15.99
CA ASP A 465 3.91 -3.75 -16.27
C ASP A 465 3.63 -3.78 -17.78
N VAL A 466 2.53 -4.43 -18.15
CA VAL A 466 2.14 -4.65 -19.55
C VAL A 466 1.88 -3.36 -20.31
N ILE A 467 1.42 -2.30 -19.62
CA ILE A 467 1.14 -1.00 -20.25
C ILE A 467 2.45 -0.33 -20.68
N THR A 468 3.45 -0.37 -19.80
CA THR A 468 4.78 0.20 -20.07
C THR A 468 5.57 -0.65 -21.05
N ALA A 469 5.50 -1.98 -20.91
CA ALA A 469 6.25 -2.92 -21.73
C ALA A 469 5.72 -3.01 -23.16
N LEU A 470 4.39 -2.99 -23.34
CA LEU A 470 3.74 -3.16 -24.64
C LEU A 470 2.75 -2.01 -24.92
N PRO A 471 3.21 -0.76 -25.09
CA PRO A 471 2.32 0.41 -25.18
C PRO A 471 1.71 0.63 -26.57
N ASP A 472 2.24 -0.02 -27.61
CA ASP A 472 2.00 0.29 -29.04
C ASP A 472 0.81 -0.49 -29.64
N SER A 473 0.40 -0.20 -30.88
CA SER A 473 -0.74 -0.86 -31.54
C SER A 473 -0.44 -2.32 -31.90
N VAL A 474 -1.42 -3.22 -31.69
CA VAL A 474 -1.35 -4.62 -32.15
C VAL A 474 -1.83 -4.83 -33.59
N VAL A 475 -2.24 -3.77 -34.27
CA VAL A 475 -2.55 -3.76 -35.70
C VAL A 475 -1.32 -3.35 -36.50
N GLU A 476 -0.66 -2.25 -36.11
CA GLU A 476 0.60 -1.82 -36.73
C GLU A 476 1.75 -2.80 -36.42
N THR A 477 1.82 -3.30 -35.18
CA THR A 477 2.84 -4.28 -34.74
C THR A 477 2.15 -5.52 -34.16
N PRO A 478 1.68 -6.46 -34.99
CA PRO A 478 1.05 -7.69 -34.52
C PRO A 478 2.03 -8.50 -33.66
N LEU A 479 1.55 -8.95 -32.51
CA LEU A 479 2.32 -9.77 -31.59
C LEU A 479 1.93 -11.25 -31.71
N GLY A 480 0.69 -11.57 -32.09
CA GLY A 480 0.15 -12.93 -31.92
C GLY A 480 -0.30 -13.16 -30.47
N LEU A 481 -1.06 -14.23 -30.23
CA LEU A 481 -1.68 -14.47 -28.91
C LEU A 481 -0.60 -14.60 -27.83
N ALA A 482 -0.82 -13.97 -26.69
CA ALA A 482 0.11 -14.05 -25.55
C ALA A 482 0.36 -15.50 -25.14
N GLU A 483 -0.68 -16.33 -25.21
CA GLU A 483 -0.67 -17.77 -24.90
C GLU A 483 0.18 -18.62 -25.86
N GLU A 484 0.39 -18.15 -27.09
CA GLU A 484 1.23 -18.83 -28.08
C GLU A 484 2.68 -18.37 -28.00
N ARG A 485 2.90 -17.11 -27.65
CA ARG A 485 4.23 -16.49 -27.57
C ARG A 485 4.98 -16.81 -26.30
N GLU A 486 4.27 -16.86 -25.18
CA GLU A 486 4.83 -17.03 -23.85
C GLU A 486 4.26 -18.32 -23.24
N PRO A 487 5.07 -19.18 -22.60
CA PRO A 487 4.51 -20.25 -21.81
C PRO A 487 3.69 -19.63 -20.66
N ALA A 488 2.50 -20.15 -20.37
CA ALA A 488 1.71 -19.73 -19.22
C ALA A 488 2.58 -19.80 -17.95
N GLY A 489 2.96 -18.64 -17.43
CA GLY A 489 4.00 -18.51 -16.39
C GLY A 489 5.19 -17.58 -16.73
N GLY A 490 4.97 -16.50 -17.49
CA GLY A 490 5.96 -15.50 -17.87
C GLY A 490 6.54 -14.65 -16.72
N ALA A 491 7.09 -15.28 -15.69
CA ALA A 491 8.15 -14.75 -14.84
C ALA A 491 8.98 -15.99 -14.50
N GLN A 492 10.28 -15.96 -14.78
CA GLN A 492 11.23 -17.06 -14.56
C GLN A 492 10.68 -18.10 -13.58
N ALA A 493 10.23 -19.22 -14.12
CA ALA A 493 10.04 -20.42 -13.36
C ALA A 493 11.37 -20.68 -12.64
N SER A 494 11.46 -20.29 -11.36
CA SER A 494 12.29 -21.02 -10.44
C SER A 494 11.80 -22.45 -10.57
N ALA A 495 12.61 -23.27 -11.24
CA ALA A 495 12.43 -24.67 -11.56
C ALA A 495 11.10 -25.24 -11.05
N ALA A 496 10.20 -25.57 -11.97
CA ALA A 496 9.16 -26.54 -11.67
C ALA A 496 9.85 -27.72 -10.97
N ALA A 497 9.62 -27.83 -9.66
CA ALA A 497 10.03 -28.99 -8.90
C ALA A 497 9.43 -30.20 -9.62
N PRO A 498 10.20 -31.28 -9.79
CA PRO A 498 9.71 -32.48 -10.45
C PRO A 498 8.39 -32.90 -9.79
N THR A 499 7.45 -33.31 -10.63
CA THR A 499 6.14 -33.89 -10.26
C THR A 499 6.19 -34.54 -8.89
N SER A 500 5.30 -34.07 -8.01
CA SER A 500 5.12 -34.25 -6.55
C SER A 500 5.62 -35.52 -5.83
N MET A 501 6.02 -36.59 -6.53
CA MET A 501 6.50 -37.85 -5.96
C MET A 501 7.82 -38.34 -6.57
N ALA A 502 8.35 -37.74 -7.64
CA ALA A 502 9.57 -38.21 -8.31
C ALA A 502 10.84 -38.13 -7.42
N LEU A 503 10.78 -37.35 -6.33
CA LEU A 503 11.84 -37.25 -5.33
C LEU A 503 11.71 -38.25 -4.18
N SER A 504 10.61 -39.03 -4.11
CA SER A 504 10.49 -40.09 -3.11
C SER A 504 11.48 -41.21 -3.41
N ARG A 505 12.19 -41.69 -2.40
CA ARG A 505 13.12 -42.82 -2.55
C ARG A 505 12.62 -43.99 -1.72
N LYS A 506 12.74 -45.20 -2.26
CA LYS A 506 12.60 -46.41 -1.45
C LYS A 506 13.81 -46.51 -0.54
N ASP A 507 13.62 -46.40 0.77
CA ASP A 507 14.68 -46.48 1.76
C ASP A 507 14.17 -47.08 3.08
N ARG A 508 15.08 -47.61 3.91
CA ARG A 508 14.73 -48.16 5.21
C ARG A 508 14.36 -47.02 6.16
N MET A 509 13.22 -47.15 6.83
CA MET A 509 12.77 -46.18 7.83
C MET A 509 13.80 -46.08 8.98
N PRO A 510 14.27 -44.87 9.33
CA PRO A 510 15.30 -44.68 10.35
C PRO A 510 14.76 -45.01 11.75
N GLU A 511 15.66 -45.47 12.62
CA GLU A 511 15.34 -45.76 14.03
C GLU A 511 15.01 -44.50 14.84
N LYS A 512 15.66 -43.38 14.49
CA LYS A 512 15.46 -42.07 15.12
C LYS A 512 15.25 -41.00 14.05
N LEU A 513 14.37 -40.05 14.33
CA LEU A 513 14.13 -38.88 13.51
C LEU A 513 14.13 -37.64 14.39
N GLU A 514 14.85 -36.58 13.98
CA GLU A 514 14.80 -35.29 14.65
C GLU A 514 13.80 -34.36 13.94
N PRO A 515 13.02 -33.56 14.68
CA PRO A 515 11.99 -32.72 14.07
C PRO A 515 12.58 -31.51 13.34
N GLN A 516 11.89 -31.04 12.30
CA GLN A 516 12.13 -29.73 11.70
C GLN A 516 11.66 -28.60 12.62
N LEU A 517 12.49 -27.60 12.83
CA LEU A 517 12.26 -26.47 13.74
C LEU A 517 12.06 -25.16 12.99
N ALA A 518 11.15 -24.32 13.48
CA ALA A 518 10.80 -23.06 12.85
C ALA A 518 11.61 -21.84 13.34
N THR A 519 11.82 -20.86 12.47
CA THR A 519 12.44 -19.56 12.79
C THR A 519 11.39 -18.49 13.14
N LEU A 520 11.62 -17.69 14.20
CA LEU A 520 10.73 -16.58 14.57
C LEU A 520 10.93 -15.39 13.60
N VAL A 521 9.84 -14.92 13.00
CA VAL A 521 9.81 -13.77 12.10
C VAL A 521 8.73 -12.78 12.50
N SER A 522 8.87 -11.52 12.09
CA SER A 522 7.90 -10.44 12.37
C SER A 522 6.82 -10.28 11.30
N SER A 523 7.05 -10.82 10.11
CA SER A 523 6.10 -10.84 8.99
C SER A 523 6.34 -12.05 8.09
N VAL A 524 5.34 -12.40 7.29
CA VAL A 524 5.44 -13.47 6.30
C VAL A 524 6.30 -12.99 5.13
N PRO A 525 7.39 -13.69 4.76
CA PRO A 525 8.18 -13.33 3.58
C PRO A 525 7.37 -13.53 2.30
N GLU A 526 7.80 -12.90 1.21
CA GLU A 526 7.24 -13.17 -0.12
C GLU A 526 7.60 -14.60 -0.56
N GLY A 527 6.67 -15.31 -1.22
CA GLY A 527 6.85 -16.68 -1.67
C GLY A 527 5.59 -17.54 -1.54
N ASN A 528 5.68 -18.81 -1.95
CA ASN A 528 4.60 -19.79 -1.81
C ASN A 528 4.65 -20.46 -0.44
N TRP A 529 3.80 -20.00 0.47
CA TRP A 529 3.78 -20.43 1.88
C TRP A 529 2.45 -21.10 2.24
N ILE A 530 2.54 -22.26 2.88
CA ILE A 530 1.44 -22.95 3.56
C ILE A 530 1.35 -22.36 4.97
N ILE A 531 0.16 -21.90 5.35
CA ILE A 531 -0.07 -21.26 6.65
C ILE A 531 -0.95 -22.18 7.49
N GLU A 532 -0.52 -22.48 8.70
CA GLU A 532 -1.23 -23.33 9.65
C GLU A 532 -1.32 -22.64 11.01
N THR A 533 -2.20 -23.15 11.88
CA THR A 533 -2.22 -22.72 13.28
C THR A 533 -0.90 -23.05 13.93
N LYS A 534 -0.32 -22.09 14.66
CA LYS A 534 0.71 -22.43 15.60
C LYS A 534 0.06 -22.93 16.89
N PHE A 535 0.21 -24.23 17.12
CA PHE A 535 -0.22 -24.86 18.35
C PHE A 535 0.70 -24.46 19.51
N ASP A 536 0.15 -24.60 20.71
CA ASP A 536 0.80 -24.29 21.99
C ASP A 536 0.82 -25.55 22.87
N GLY A 537 1.59 -26.55 22.44
CA GLY A 537 1.62 -27.87 23.04
C GLY A 537 3.01 -28.54 23.05
N TYR A 538 3.02 -29.87 23.20
CA TYR A 538 4.25 -30.66 23.13
C TYR A 538 4.42 -31.28 21.74
N ARG A 539 5.58 -31.04 21.12
CA ARG A 539 5.95 -31.66 19.84
C ARG A 539 6.16 -33.17 20.02
N ILE A 540 5.45 -33.98 19.23
CA ILE A 540 5.52 -35.45 19.26
C ILE A 540 5.78 -35.98 17.84
N LEU A 541 6.77 -36.86 17.72
CA LEU A 541 7.03 -37.67 16.55
C LEU A 541 6.49 -39.08 16.79
N ALA A 542 5.53 -39.52 15.98
CA ALA A 542 4.97 -40.85 16.06
C ALA A 542 5.66 -41.78 15.06
N ARG A 543 6.26 -42.85 15.57
CA ARG A 543 6.85 -43.93 14.79
C ARG A 543 5.88 -45.10 14.76
N VAL A 544 5.48 -45.52 13.57
CA VAL A 544 4.61 -46.68 13.36
C VAL A 544 5.43 -47.80 12.72
N GLU A 545 5.38 -49.00 13.29
CA GLU A 545 6.01 -50.20 12.74
C GLU A 545 5.11 -51.42 13.01
N GLY A 546 4.41 -51.88 11.98
CA GLY A 546 3.33 -52.85 12.11
C GLY A 546 2.20 -52.28 12.97
N ASP A 547 1.82 -53.01 14.01
CA ASP A 547 0.82 -52.60 15.00
C ASP A 547 1.43 -51.80 16.17
N GLU A 548 2.76 -51.64 16.22
CA GLU A 548 3.44 -50.91 17.28
C GLU A 548 3.54 -49.41 16.94
N VAL A 549 3.03 -48.57 17.83
CA VAL A 549 3.17 -47.11 17.75
C VAL A 549 3.97 -46.59 18.94
N ARG A 550 5.10 -45.93 18.67
CA ARG A 550 5.91 -45.24 19.67
C ARG A 550 5.86 -43.73 19.50
N LEU A 551 5.77 -43.00 20.60
CA LEU A 551 5.60 -41.55 20.63
C LEU A 551 6.82 -40.88 21.26
N PHE A 552 7.62 -40.19 20.46
CA PHE A 552 8.84 -39.54 20.91
C PHE A 552 8.64 -38.02 21.05
N THR A 553 9.07 -37.45 22.17
CA THR A 553 9.14 -36.00 22.32
C THR A 553 10.20 -35.39 21.41
N ARG A 554 10.20 -34.05 21.28
CA ARG A 554 11.24 -33.30 20.55
C ARG A 554 12.69 -33.74 20.83
N ASN A 555 13.01 -34.14 22.07
CA ASN A 555 14.37 -34.54 22.47
C ASN A 555 14.58 -36.06 22.43
N GLY A 556 13.66 -36.82 21.82
CA GLY A 556 13.76 -38.27 21.67
C GLY A 556 13.30 -39.09 22.88
N ASN A 557 12.75 -38.48 23.92
CA ASN A 557 12.19 -39.25 25.06
C ASN A 557 10.92 -39.98 24.64
N ASP A 558 10.82 -41.27 24.96
CA ASP A 558 9.64 -42.08 24.70
C ASP A 558 8.53 -41.78 25.72
N TRP A 559 7.41 -41.26 25.23
CA TRP A 559 6.20 -40.93 26.01
C TRP A 559 5.03 -41.88 25.71
N THR A 560 5.26 -43.01 25.06
CA THR A 560 4.22 -43.97 24.64
C THR A 560 3.33 -44.37 25.82
N ASN A 561 3.93 -44.78 26.94
CA ASN A 561 3.18 -45.19 28.15
C ASN A 561 2.30 -44.07 28.74
N LYS A 562 2.69 -42.79 28.56
CA LYS A 562 1.92 -41.64 29.04
C LYS A 562 0.76 -41.28 28.11
N LEU A 563 0.92 -41.59 26.82
CA LEU A 563 0.05 -41.17 25.72
C LEU A 563 -0.59 -42.37 25.02
N GLN A 564 -0.89 -43.44 25.76
CA GLN A 564 -1.42 -44.69 25.20
C GLN A 564 -2.68 -44.48 24.35
N GLY A 565 -3.56 -43.55 24.75
CA GLY A 565 -4.76 -43.21 23.98
C GLY A 565 -4.44 -42.65 22.58
N VAL A 566 -3.42 -41.80 22.49
CA VAL A 566 -2.94 -41.24 21.21
C VAL A 566 -2.24 -42.32 20.38
N ALA A 567 -1.40 -43.16 20.99
CA ALA A 567 -0.72 -44.26 20.30
C ALA A 567 -1.73 -45.24 19.68
N ASN A 568 -2.74 -45.65 20.44
CA ASN A 568 -3.81 -46.52 19.96
C ASN A 568 -4.65 -45.87 18.84
N ALA A 569 -4.86 -44.55 18.90
CA ALA A 569 -5.59 -43.83 17.86
C ALA A 569 -4.78 -43.71 16.56
N ILE A 570 -3.46 -43.55 16.64
CA ILE A 570 -2.56 -43.53 15.49
C ILE A 570 -2.47 -44.93 14.85
N ALA A 571 -2.43 -46.01 15.63
CA ALA A 571 -2.43 -47.39 15.10
C ALA A 571 -3.65 -47.66 14.20
N LYS A 572 -4.81 -47.08 14.54
CA LYS A 572 -6.05 -47.18 13.75
C LYS A 572 -6.01 -46.43 12.41
N LEU A 573 -4.99 -45.61 12.14
CA LEU A 573 -4.78 -45.02 10.81
C LEU A 573 -4.41 -46.10 9.77
N GLY A 574 -4.05 -47.31 10.20
CA GLY A 574 -3.81 -48.48 9.34
C GLY A 574 -2.67 -48.30 8.34
N VAL A 575 -1.62 -47.60 8.78
CA VAL A 575 -0.32 -47.49 8.11
C VAL A 575 0.61 -48.55 8.70
N THR A 576 1.33 -49.28 7.86
CA THR A 576 2.24 -50.34 8.32
C THR A 576 3.58 -49.79 8.78
N ARG A 577 4.08 -48.72 8.18
CA ARG A 577 5.32 -48.04 8.59
C ARG A 577 5.19 -46.54 8.33
N ALA A 578 5.52 -45.70 9.30
CA ALA A 578 5.52 -44.25 9.12
C ALA A 578 6.30 -43.50 10.20
N TRP A 579 6.81 -42.33 9.85
CA TRP A 579 7.08 -41.25 10.80
C TRP A 579 6.08 -40.12 10.56
N ILE A 580 5.29 -39.80 11.58
CA ILE A 580 4.29 -38.72 11.54
C ILE A 580 4.71 -37.62 12.51
N ASP A 581 4.74 -36.39 12.02
CA ASP A 581 5.16 -35.23 12.78
C ASP A 581 3.95 -34.37 13.17
N GLY A 582 3.79 -34.14 14.47
CA GLY A 582 2.62 -33.48 15.02
C GLY A 582 2.84 -32.85 16.39
N GLU A 583 1.79 -32.24 16.91
CA GLU A 583 1.80 -31.58 18.22
C GLU A 583 0.59 -32.02 19.05
N ILE A 584 0.80 -32.32 20.33
CA ILE A 584 -0.28 -32.64 21.26
C ILE A 584 -0.74 -31.41 22.02
N VAL A 585 -2.06 -31.25 22.14
CA VAL A 585 -2.73 -30.17 22.87
C VAL A 585 -3.90 -30.73 23.68
N VAL A 586 -4.38 -29.96 24.66
CA VAL A 586 -5.72 -30.14 25.24
C VAL A 586 -6.53 -28.92 24.82
N LEU A 587 -7.74 -29.14 24.30
CA LEU A 587 -8.61 -28.04 23.88
C LEU A 587 -9.49 -27.59 25.05
N ASN A 588 -9.71 -26.28 25.16
CA ASN A 588 -10.68 -25.71 26.09
C ASN A 588 -12.10 -25.79 25.52
N ASP A 589 -13.07 -25.27 26.28
CA ASP A 589 -14.50 -25.37 25.96
C ASP A 589 -14.86 -24.55 24.70
N SER A 590 -13.99 -23.60 24.31
CA SER A 590 -14.06 -22.84 23.05
C SER A 590 -13.30 -23.50 21.89
N GLY A 591 -12.75 -24.70 22.08
CA GLY A 591 -12.00 -25.44 21.06
C GLY A 591 -10.56 -24.95 20.83
N LEU A 592 -10.01 -24.10 21.69
CA LEU A 592 -8.66 -23.55 21.58
C LEU A 592 -7.65 -24.33 22.44
N PRO A 593 -6.37 -24.47 22.02
CA PRO A 593 -5.33 -25.09 22.84
C PRO A 593 -5.14 -24.41 24.20
N ASP A 594 -5.12 -25.20 25.27
CA ASP A 594 -4.84 -24.78 26.65
C ASP A 594 -3.65 -25.56 27.21
N PHE A 595 -2.50 -24.88 27.27
CA PHE A 595 -1.25 -25.45 27.74
C PHE A 595 -1.29 -25.87 29.21
N ASN A 596 -2.02 -25.15 30.07
CA ASN A 596 -2.09 -25.47 31.49
C ASN A 596 -2.90 -26.74 31.72
N ARG A 597 -4.02 -26.90 30.99
CA ARG A 597 -4.77 -28.15 30.97
C ARG A 597 -3.91 -29.31 30.45
N LEU A 598 -3.12 -29.10 29.40
CA LEU A 598 -2.19 -30.11 28.88
C LEU A 598 -1.14 -30.53 29.91
N GLN A 599 -0.46 -29.57 30.56
CA GLN A 599 0.54 -29.87 31.59
C GLN A 599 -0.09 -30.68 32.74
N ASN A 600 -1.26 -30.28 33.22
CA ASN A 600 -1.97 -30.98 34.27
C ASN A 600 -2.40 -32.40 33.85
N ALA A 601 -2.80 -32.59 32.59
CA ALA A 601 -3.14 -33.90 32.04
C ALA A 601 -1.93 -34.85 32.03
N ILE A 602 -0.75 -34.35 31.65
CA ILE A 602 0.49 -35.13 31.63
C ILE A 602 1.01 -35.42 33.04
N ASP A 603 1.05 -34.42 33.93
CA ASP A 603 1.57 -34.56 35.30
C ASP A 603 0.74 -35.54 36.14
N ASN A 604 -0.59 -35.57 35.93
CA ASN A 604 -1.52 -36.42 36.68
C ASN A 604 -1.87 -37.74 35.95
N ALA A 605 -1.21 -38.05 34.83
CA ALA A 605 -1.49 -39.21 33.98
C ALA A 605 -2.97 -39.32 33.54
N ARG A 606 -3.65 -38.18 33.34
CA ARG A 606 -5.05 -38.09 32.87
C ARG A 606 -5.08 -37.60 31.43
N THR A 607 -4.63 -38.43 30.49
CA THR A 607 -4.39 -38.03 29.09
C THR A 607 -5.56 -38.31 28.13
N ARG A 608 -6.79 -38.47 28.66
CA ARG A 608 -7.99 -38.78 27.84
C ARG A 608 -8.38 -37.66 26.88
N ASP A 609 -8.14 -36.41 27.28
CA ASP A 609 -8.54 -35.21 26.51
C ASP A 609 -7.41 -34.66 25.62
N VAL A 610 -6.30 -35.41 25.49
CA VAL A 610 -5.16 -35.01 24.67
C VAL A 610 -5.45 -35.30 23.21
N VAL A 611 -5.31 -34.28 22.36
CA VAL A 611 -5.48 -34.35 20.90
C VAL A 611 -4.12 -34.18 20.22
N PHE A 612 -3.81 -35.04 19.26
CA PHE A 612 -2.62 -34.97 18.40
C PHE A 612 -2.99 -34.37 17.04
N PHE A 613 -2.41 -33.22 16.71
CA PHE A 613 -2.52 -32.59 15.40
C PHE A 613 -1.30 -32.94 14.54
N ALA A 614 -1.51 -33.77 13.51
CA ALA A 614 -0.48 -34.13 12.53
C ALA A 614 -0.39 -33.06 11.44
N PHE A 615 0.83 -32.62 11.10
CA PHE A 615 1.04 -31.62 10.05
C PHE A 615 2.12 -31.96 9.01
N ASP A 616 2.89 -33.03 9.19
CA ASP A 616 3.83 -33.53 8.18
C ASP A 616 4.06 -35.05 8.30
N VAL A 617 4.54 -35.69 7.24
CA VAL A 617 4.86 -37.13 7.15
C VAL A 617 6.20 -37.33 6.45
N PRO A 618 7.31 -37.35 7.19
CA PRO A 618 8.65 -37.55 6.59
C PRO A 618 8.87 -38.95 6.01
N TYR A 619 8.16 -39.96 6.51
CA TYR A 619 8.21 -41.35 6.01
C TYR A 619 6.83 -41.99 5.97
N LEU A 620 6.52 -42.70 4.88
CA LEU A 620 5.26 -43.44 4.72
C LEU A 620 5.49 -44.73 3.93
N GLY A 621 5.18 -45.87 4.54
CA GLY A 621 5.49 -47.20 4.00
C GLY A 621 6.99 -47.42 3.87
N ASP A 622 7.44 -47.79 2.66
CA ASP A 622 8.85 -47.95 2.31
C ASP A 622 9.44 -46.69 1.65
N GLN A 623 8.75 -45.55 1.69
CA GLN A 623 9.17 -44.31 1.03
C GLN A 623 9.74 -43.30 2.04
N ASP A 624 10.97 -42.86 1.79
CA ASP A 624 11.53 -41.63 2.36
C ASP A 624 10.98 -40.43 1.57
N LEU A 625 10.21 -39.60 2.27
CA LEU A 625 9.57 -38.42 1.70
C LEU A 625 10.32 -37.14 2.06
N ARG A 626 11.45 -37.19 2.79
CA ARG A 626 12.13 -35.96 3.26
C ARG A 626 12.56 -35.04 2.11
N ASP A 627 12.97 -35.59 0.97
CA ASP A 627 13.34 -34.81 -0.22
C ASP A 627 12.12 -34.35 -1.06
N VAL A 628 10.92 -34.87 -0.78
CA VAL A 628 9.67 -34.53 -1.49
C VAL A 628 9.13 -33.18 -1.00
N PRO A 629 8.56 -32.28 -1.84
CA PRO A 629 8.00 -31.00 -1.39
C PRO A 629 6.93 -31.12 -0.29
N LEU A 630 6.90 -30.18 0.65
CA LEU A 630 5.93 -30.15 1.77
C LEU A 630 4.47 -30.22 1.29
N SER A 631 4.13 -29.54 0.19
CA SER A 631 2.77 -29.57 -0.37
C SER A 631 2.31 -30.98 -0.71
N ALA A 632 3.19 -31.81 -1.29
CA ALA A 632 2.91 -33.19 -1.63
C ALA A 632 2.84 -34.10 -0.39
N ARG A 633 3.78 -33.94 0.57
CA ARG A 633 3.74 -34.70 1.84
C ARG A 633 2.44 -34.43 2.61
N ARG A 634 2.00 -33.17 2.68
CA ARG A 634 0.74 -32.79 3.32
C ARG A 634 -0.48 -33.35 2.62
N GLN A 635 -0.47 -33.42 1.29
CA GLN A 635 -1.54 -34.05 0.52
C GLN A 635 -1.65 -35.55 0.85
N LEU A 636 -0.52 -36.28 0.89
CA LEU A 636 -0.49 -37.69 1.32
C LEU A 636 -0.99 -37.86 2.77
N LEU A 637 -0.56 -36.98 3.67
CA LEU A 637 -1.02 -36.98 5.05
C LEU A 637 -2.53 -36.72 5.12
N LYS A 638 -3.06 -35.78 4.35
CA LYS A 638 -4.50 -35.50 4.29
C LYS A 638 -5.29 -36.71 3.80
N GLU A 639 -4.80 -37.40 2.77
CA GLU A 639 -5.42 -38.62 2.24
C GLU A 639 -5.48 -39.76 3.27
N LEU A 640 -4.45 -39.89 4.12
CA LEU A 640 -4.44 -40.83 5.23
C LEU A 640 -5.56 -40.53 6.25
N PHE A 641 -5.87 -39.26 6.47
CA PHE A 641 -6.85 -38.81 7.47
C PHE A 641 -8.29 -38.71 6.92
N ASN A 642 -8.48 -38.42 5.63
CA ASN A 642 -9.80 -38.26 4.99
C ASN A 642 -10.75 -39.47 5.14
N LYS A 643 -10.24 -40.66 5.52
CA LYS A 643 -11.05 -41.87 5.74
C LYS A 643 -11.07 -42.35 7.21
N ARG A 644 -10.30 -41.73 8.11
CA ARG A 644 -9.95 -42.31 9.43
C ARG A 644 -9.76 -41.26 10.55
N GLU A 645 -10.14 -40.00 10.32
CA GLU A 645 -10.04 -38.95 11.33
C GLU A 645 -10.90 -39.26 12.57
N ASN A 646 -10.37 -38.97 13.75
CA ASN A 646 -11.07 -39.17 15.00
C ASN A 646 -10.83 -38.01 15.98
N ASN A 647 -11.55 -37.99 17.10
CA ASN A 647 -11.48 -36.88 18.04
C ASN A 647 -10.11 -36.73 18.73
N VAL A 648 -9.25 -37.77 18.71
CA VAL A 648 -7.94 -37.84 19.37
C VAL A 648 -6.79 -37.52 18.40
N VAL A 649 -6.91 -37.86 17.11
CA VAL A 649 -5.85 -37.68 16.10
C VAL A 649 -6.44 -36.97 14.89
N ARG A 650 -5.96 -35.74 14.64
CA ARG A 650 -6.51 -34.81 13.64
C ARG A 650 -5.46 -34.34 12.65
N PHE A 651 -5.88 -34.03 11.44
CA PHE A 651 -5.02 -33.34 10.47
C PHE A 651 -5.00 -31.84 10.76
N SER A 652 -3.83 -31.20 10.72
CA SER A 652 -3.70 -29.75 10.84
C SER A 652 -4.06 -29.08 9.51
N PRO A 653 -5.20 -28.35 9.39
CA PRO A 653 -5.59 -27.70 8.15
C PRO A 653 -4.72 -26.48 7.85
N ALA A 654 -4.54 -26.18 6.57
CA ALA A 654 -3.94 -24.92 6.13
C ALA A 654 -5.03 -23.86 5.90
N TYR A 655 -4.71 -22.59 6.14
CA TYR A 655 -5.60 -21.46 5.87
C TYR A 655 -5.58 -21.07 4.39
N GLU A 656 -6.75 -20.92 3.78
CA GLU A 656 -6.93 -20.45 2.39
C GLU A 656 -7.09 -18.92 2.32
N VAL A 657 -6.23 -18.17 3.02
CA VAL A 657 -6.32 -16.70 3.14
C VAL A 657 -4.94 -16.07 3.05
N VAL A 658 -4.89 -14.80 2.63
CA VAL A 658 -3.64 -14.04 2.46
C VAL A 658 -2.93 -13.86 3.82
N PRO A 659 -1.63 -14.21 3.92
CA PRO A 659 -0.90 -14.26 5.18
C PRO A 659 -0.88 -12.99 6.05
N SER A 660 -0.94 -11.81 5.42
CA SER A 660 -0.87 -10.51 6.12
C SER A 660 -2.14 -10.17 6.91
N GLN A 661 -3.28 -10.78 6.60
CA GLN A 661 -4.56 -10.56 7.29
C GLN A 661 -4.84 -11.62 8.37
N LEU A 662 -4.19 -12.79 8.27
CA LEU A 662 -4.44 -13.92 9.15
C LEU A 662 -3.86 -13.74 10.57
N LEU A 663 -2.71 -13.06 10.72
CA LEU A 663 -2.09 -12.92 12.04
C LEU A 663 -2.98 -12.13 13.00
N GLY A 664 -3.55 -11.00 12.56
CA GLY A 664 -4.47 -10.19 13.37
C GLY A 664 -5.68 -11.00 13.85
N ALA A 665 -6.36 -11.69 12.92
CA ALA A 665 -7.50 -12.55 13.25
C ALA A 665 -7.12 -13.71 14.17
N ALA A 666 -5.97 -14.36 13.95
CA ALA A 666 -5.47 -15.43 14.82
C ALA A 666 -5.24 -14.93 16.26
N CYS A 667 -4.75 -13.70 16.42
CA CYS A 667 -4.52 -13.10 17.73
C CYS A 667 -5.83 -12.71 18.43
N GLU A 668 -6.81 -12.18 17.71
CA GLU A 668 -8.16 -11.89 18.23
C GLU A 668 -8.88 -13.18 18.69
N MET A 669 -8.67 -14.28 17.98
CA MET A 669 -9.20 -15.61 18.33
C MET A 669 -8.46 -16.28 19.50
N GLY A 670 -7.46 -15.62 20.09
CA GLY A 670 -6.69 -16.17 21.21
C GLY A 670 -5.74 -17.31 20.84
N LEU A 671 -5.39 -17.47 19.56
CA LEU A 671 -4.36 -18.43 19.13
C LEU A 671 -2.97 -17.92 19.53
N GLU A 672 -2.02 -18.85 19.71
CA GLU A 672 -0.65 -18.46 20.04
C GLU A 672 0.05 -17.76 18.87
N GLY A 673 -0.30 -18.13 17.63
CA GLY A 673 0.29 -17.57 16.43
C GLY A 673 0.02 -18.39 15.18
N LEU A 674 0.84 -18.17 14.15
CA LEU A 674 0.76 -18.86 12.86
C LEU A 674 2.09 -19.53 12.52
N MET A 675 2.00 -20.72 11.94
CA MET A 675 3.10 -21.41 11.30
C MET A 675 3.07 -21.11 9.80
N VAL A 676 4.23 -20.79 9.24
CA VAL A 676 4.41 -20.43 7.83
C VAL A 676 5.45 -21.36 7.27
N LYS A 677 5.06 -22.25 6.35
CA LYS A 677 5.92 -23.32 5.85
C LYS A 677 6.03 -23.25 4.34
N ARG A 678 7.24 -23.27 3.77
CA ARG A 678 7.47 -23.12 2.34
C ARG A 678 6.93 -24.35 1.61
N ALA A 679 6.01 -24.14 0.67
CA ALA A 679 5.27 -25.24 0.04
C ALA A 679 6.17 -26.21 -0.73
N ASP A 680 7.27 -25.70 -1.28
CA ASP A 680 8.23 -26.43 -2.13
C ASP A 680 9.39 -27.08 -1.35
N ALA A 681 9.46 -26.89 -0.02
CA ALA A 681 10.66 -27.25 0.72
C ALA A 681 10.72 -28.74 1.13
N PRO A 682 11.94 -29.34 1.13
CA PRO A 682 12.17 -30.63 1.75
C PRO A 682 12.03 -30.56 3.27
N TYR A 683 11.85 -31.72 3.91
CA TYR A 683 11.89 -31.88 5.35
C TYR A 683 13.35 -31.93 5.82
N VAL A 684 13.74 -31.00 6.67
CA VAL A 684 15.11 -30.91 7.19
C VAL A 684 15.07 -30.91 8.72
N SER A 685 15.69 -31.92 9.32
CA SER A 685 15.90 -31.98 10.76
C SER A 685 16.73 -30.79 11.24
N GLY A 686 16.22 -30.06 12.24
CA GLY A 686 16.85 -28.84 12.73
C GLY A 686 16.16 -27.55 12.29
N ARG A 687 16.74 -26.39 12.65
CA ARG A 687 16.11 -25.09 12.44
C ARG A 687 16.33 -24.57 11.03
N THR A 688 15.24 -24.22 10.37
CA THR A 688 15.23 -23.75 8.98
C THR A 688 14.52 -22.41 8.82
N ASP A 689 14.67 -21.77 7.67
CA ASP A 689 13.84 -20.65 7.21
C ASP A 689 12.66 -21.11 6.34
N SER A 690 12.63 -22.39 5.94
CA SER A 690 11.50 -22.98 5.25
C SER A 690 10.33 -23.24 6.19
N TRP A 691 10.55 -23.34 7.50
CA TRP A 691 9.50 -23.28 8.52
C TRP A 691 9.72 -22.03 9.38
N MET A 692 8.69 -21.22 9.50
CA MET A 692 8.69 -19.98 10.26
C MET A 692 7.49 -19.90 11.18
N LYS A 693 7.64 -19.16 12.28
CA LYS A 693 6.58 -18.90 13.25
C LYS A 693 6.39 -17.41 13.44
N LEU A 694 5.13 -16.99 13.46
CA LEU A 694 4.66 -15.67 13.87
C LEU A 694 3.91 -15.84 15.18
N LYS A 695 4.14 -14.96 16.16
CA LYS A 695 3.51 -15.04 17.48
C LYS A 695 2.59 -13.84 17.70
N CYS A 696 1.46 -14.08 18.36
CA CYS A 696 0.49 -13.06 18.74
C CYS A 696 0.88 -12.25 19.96
N GLN A 697 1.61 -12.86 20.89
CA GLN A 697 2.11 -12.23 22.10
C GLN A 697 3.58 -12.60 22.30
N HIS A 698 4.34 -11.75 22.99
CA HIS A 698 5.69 -12.13 23.40
C HIS A 698 5.60 -13.18 24.50
N ARG A 699 5.79 -14.44 24.13
CA ARG A 699 5.77 -15.59 25.04
C ARG A 699 7.02 -16.41 24.83
N GLN A 700 7.74 -16.69 25.91
CA GLN A 700 9.02 -17.40 25.88
C GLN A 700 9.26 -18.16 27.18
N GLU A 701 10.16 -19.14 27.10
CA GLU A 701 10.75 -19.78 28.26
C GLU A 701 11.85 -18.93 28.90
N PHE A 702 11.95 -19.03 30.23
CA PHE A 702 12.94 -18.39 31.08
C PHE A 702 13.44 -19.38 32.14
N VAL A 703 14.68 -19.20 32.56
CA VAL A 703 15.28 -19.93 33.68
C VAL A 703 14.95 -19.19 34.97
N VAL A 704 14.53 -19.91 36.01
CA VAL A 704 14.29 -19.33 37.33
C VAL A 704 15.63 -19.14 38.05
N LEU A 705 15.94 -17.90 38.39
CA LEU A 705 17.16 -17.49 39.10
C LEU A 705 16.97 -17.45 40.62
N GLY A 706 15.73 -17.18 41.05
CA GLY A 706 15.37 -17.02 42.44
C GLY A 706 13.90 -16.71 42.61
N PHE A 707 13.46 -16.49 43.84
CA PHE A 707 12.09 -16.12 44.15
C PHE A 707 11.99 -15.28 45.42
N ASN A 708 10.84 -14.64 45.59
CA ASN A 708 10.44 -13.96 46.81
C ASN A 708 9.17 -14.63 47.36
N ASP A 709 9.05 -14.64 48.68
CA ASP A 709 7.84 -15.10 49.34
C ASP A 709 6.70 -14.09 49.19
N ARG A 710 5.46 -14.58 49.17
CA ARG A 710 4.26 -13.75 49.10
C ARG A 710 4.09 -13.00 50.43
N THR A 711 3.83 -11.70 50.35
CA THR A 711 3.54 -10.87 51.53
C THR A 711 2.35 -11.45 52.29
N GLY A 712 2.54 -11.81 53.56
CA GLY A 712 1.51 -12.43 54.40
C GLY A 712 1.37 -13.96 54.25
N ALA A 713 2.11 -14.61 53.35
CA ALA A 713 2.09 -16.07 53.14
C ALA A 713 3.50 -16.61 52.83
N PRO A 714 4.37 -16.78 53.85
CA PRO A 714 5.81 -17.08 53.68
C PRO A 714 6.14 -18.49 53.14
N LYS A 715 5.13 -19.30 52.79
CA LYS A 715 5.30 -20.61 52.15
C LYS A 715 4.75 -20.64 50.72
N GLU A 716 4.45 -19.48 50.16
CA GLU A 716 3.96 -19.31 48.79
C GLU A 716 4.88 -18.34 48.03
N VAL A 717 5.14 -18.64 46.76
CA VAL A 717 5.89 -17.72 45.90
C VAL A 717 5.05 -16.47 45.61
N GLY A 718 5.62 -15.31 45.94
CA GLY A 718 5.11 -13.99 45.55
C GLY A 718 5.60 -13.55 44.18
N SER A 719 6.87 -13.81 43.84
CA SER A 719 7.41 -13.55 42.50
C SER A 719 8.62 -14.42 42.18
N LEU A 720 8.81 -14.78 40.92
CA LEU A 720 10.02 -15.44 40.39
C LEU A 720 10.94 -14.40 39.75
N LEU A 721 12.25 -14.55 39.99
CA LEU A 721 13.32 -13.89 39.27
C LEU A 721 13.69 -14.73 38.06
N LEU A 722 13.79 -14.11 36.89
CA LEU A 722 13.91 -14.79 35.60
C LEU A 722 15.21 -14.42 34.89
N GLY A 723 15.75 -15.38 34.13
CA GLY A 723 16.92 -15.21 33.29
C GLY A 723 16.91 -16.07 32.04
N TYR A 724 17.95 -15.92 31.22
CA TYR A 724 18.20 -16.72 30.02
C TYR A 724 19.71 -16.75 29.71
N TYR A 725 20.13 -17.70 28.89
CA TYR A 725 21.50 -17.81 28.42
C TYR A 725 21.70 -17.04 27.11
N GLU A 726 22.82 -16.32 26.99
CA GLU A 726 23.30 -15.70 25.76
C GLU A 726 24.82 -15.92 25.69
N ASP A 727 25.32 -16.50 24.60
CA ASP A 727 26.74 -16.85 24.43
C ASP A 727 27.35 -17.65 25.62
N GLY A 728 26.54 -18.54 26.20
CA GLY A 728 26.92 -19.37 27.34
C GLY A 728 26.87 -18.68 28.71
N LYS A 729 26.57 -17.37 28.76
CA LYS A 729 26.43 -16.58 30.00
C LYS A 729 24.97 -16.45 30.43
N LEU A 730 24.71 -16.52 31.74
CA LEU A 730 23.37 -16.37 32.31
C LEU A 730 23.08 -14.89 32.61
N LEU A 731 22.04 -14.34 31.97
CA LEU A 731 21.64 -12.93 32.07
C LEU A 731 20.29 -12.78 32.76
N ALA A 732 20.06 -11.63 33.42
CA ALA A 732 18.79 -11.35 34.11
C ALA A 732 17.72 -10.79 33.15
N ALA A 733 16.53 -11.40 33.15
CA ALA A 733 15.39 -10.97 32.34
C ALA A 733 14.37 -10.13 33.11
N GLY A 734 14.42 -10.09 34.44
CA GLY A 734 13.44 -9.39 35.27
C GLY A 734 12.68 -10.35 36.19
N SER A 735 11.39 -10.10 36.43
CA SER A 735 10.59 -10.89 37.36
C SER A 735 9.14 -11.03 36.94
N VAL A 736 8.49 -12.11 37.36
CA VAL A 736 7.06 -12.38 37.19
C VAL A 736 6.42 -12.64 38.55
N GLY A 737 5.25 -12.06 38.82
CA GLY A 737 4.53 -12.21 40.10
C GLY A 737 3.03 -12.53 39.95
N THR A 738 2.59 -12.78 38.72
CA THR A 738 1.18 -13.03 38.37
C THR A 738 1.10 -14.29 37.50
N GLY A 739 -0.08 -14.92 37.42
CA GLY A 739 -0.32 -16.11 36.58
C GLY A 739 -0.34 -17.45 37.31
N TRP A 740 -0.36 -17.46 38.65
CA TRP A 740 -0.59 -18.66 39.47
C TRP A 740 -1.54 -18.37 40.64
N ASP A 741 -2.25 -19.40 41.08
CA ASP A 741 -3.07 -19.40 42.30
C ASP A 741 -2.25 -19.78 43.55
N ALA A 742 -2.88 -19.80 44.73
CA ALA A 742 -2.21 -20.14 45.99
C ALA A 742 -1.65 -21.58 46.00
N ALA A 743 -2.39 -22.54 45.43
CA ALA A 743 -1.97 -23.94 45.38
C ALA A 743 -0.71 -24.13 44.53
N MET A 744 -0.67 -23.50 43.36
CA MET A 744 0.49 -23.49 42.48
C MET A 744 1.65 -22.67 43.07
N GLY A 745 1.38 -21.55 43.74
CA GLY A 745 2.37 -20.77 44.48
C GLY A 745 3.08 -21.60 45.57
N ALA A 746 2.33 -22.41 46.32
CA ALA A 746 2.88 -23.34 47.31
C ALA A 746 3.66 -24.50 46.66
N LYS A 747 3.20 -25.01 45.50
CA LYS A 747 3.91 -26.06 44.72
C LYS A 747 5.26 -25.54 44.22
N LEU A 748 5.30 -24.32 43.67
CA LEU A 748 6.53 -23.66 43.23
C LEU A 748 7.49 -23.44 44.40
N HIS A 749 6.99 -22.95 45.54
CA HIS A 749 7.80 -22.72 46.74
C HIS A 749 8.48 -24.01 47.21
N ARG A 750 7.74 -25.11 47.36
CA ARG A 750 8.31 -26.42 47.77
C ARG A 750 9.38 -26.94 46.81
N ARG A 751 9.25 -26.66 45.51
CA ARG A 751 10.21 -27.10 44.49
C ARG A 751 11.47 -26.22 44.51
N LEU A 752 11.30 -24.91 44.62
CA LEU A 752 12.40 -23.95 44.61
C LEU A 752 13.22 -23.95 45.90
N ALA A 753 12.59 -24.19 47.06
CA ALA A 753 13.28 -24.35 48.34
C ALA A 753 14.31 -25.50 48.32
N LYS A 754 14.08 -26.55 47.50
CA LYS A 754 15.05 -27.66 47.31
C LYS A 754 16.22 -27.30 46.41
N LEU A 755 16.13 -26.20 45.68
CA LEU A 755 17.14 -25.72 44.73
C LEU A 755 17.89 -24.50 45.26
N GLU A 756 17.61 -24.08 46.49
CA GLU A 756 18.17 -22.85 47.08
C GLU A 756 19.69 -22.90 47.23
N VAL A 757 20.34 -21.78 46.98
CA VAL A 757 21.79 -21.59 47.06
C VAL A 757 22.09 -20.28 47.80
N ALA A 758 23.27 -20.19 48.44
CA ALA A 758 23.64 -19.02 49.23
C ALA A 758 23.91 -17.77 48.37
N GLU A 759 24.42 -17.94 47.16
CA GLU A 759 24.84 -16.86 46.26
C GLU A 759 24.18 -16.97 44.88
N PRO A 760 23.91 -15.84 44.20
CA PRO A 760 23.33 -15.84 42.86
C PRO A 760 24.29 -16.46 41.84
N SER A 761 23.76 -17.27 40.92
CA SER A 761 24.54 -17.81 39.79
C SER A 761 24.74 -16.81 38.64
N LEU A 762 24.82 -15.50 38.94
CA LEU A 762 24.94 -14.39 37.99
C LEU A 762 26.23 -13.60 38.23
N ASP A 763 26.79 -12.99 37.19
CA ASP A 763 27.93 -12.06 37.32
C ASP A 763 27.51 -10.79 38.08
N GLU A 764 28.38 -10.25 38.95
CA GLU A 764 28.10 -9.06 39.79
C GLU A 764 27.61 -7.84 38.98
N ALA A 765 28.05 -7.69 37.73
CA ALA A 765 27.68 -6.58 36.85
C ALA A 765 26.20 -6.57 36.42
N GLU A 766 25.52 -7.72 36.43
CA GLU A 766 24.08 -7.84 36.13
C GLU A 766 23.19 -7.35 37.30
N PHE A 767 23.78 -7.17 38.49
CA PHE A 767 23.09 -6.75 39.70
C PHE A 767 23.33 -5.27 40.02
N LYS A 768 22.68 -4.38 39.26
CA LYS A 768 22.38 -3.02 39.73
C LYS A 768 20.86 -2.87 39.92
N PRO A 769 20.37 -2.56 41.13
CA PRO A 769 18.97 -2.21 41.31
C PRO A 769 18.64 -1.01 40.42
N GLY A 770 17.68 -1.19 39.50
CA GLY A 770 17.22 -0.10 38.65
C GLY A 770 16.63 1.03 39.51
N ARG A 771 16.71 2.28 39.02
CA ARG A 771 16.26 3.53 39.67
C ARG A 771 14.82 3.52 40.25
N TRP A 772 14.01 2.50 39.91
CA TRP A 772 12.61 2.31 40.34
C TRP A 772 12.36 1.06 41.21
N SER A 773 13.40 0.36 41.66
CA SER A 773 13.24 -0.77 42.59
C SER A 773 12.86 -0.28 44.00
N LYS A 774 11.60 -0.46 44.41
CA LYS A 774 11.16 -0.30 45.81
C LYS A 774 11.53 -1.49 46.71
N ARG A 775 12.40 -2.41 46.27
CA ARG A 775 12.71 -3.64 47.02
C ARG A 775 13.71 -3.36 48.13
N LYS A 776 13.47 -3.87 49.34
CA LYS A 776 14.53 -4.03 50.36
C LYS A 776 15.60 -4.94 49.78
N ALA A 777 16.83 -4.47 49.70
CA ALA A 777 17.98 -5.31 49.37
C ALA A 777 18.03 -6.50 50.37
N GLY A 778 18.16 -7.73 49.87
CA GLY A 778 18.31 -8.94 50.69
C GLY A 778 17.05 -9.79 50.94
N ALA A 779 15.90 -9.49 50.30
CA ALA A 779 14.69 -10.33 50.42
C ALA A 779 14.59 -11.46 49.37
N GLU A 780 15.63 -11.62 48.55
CA GLU A 780 15.65 -12.50 47.37
C GLU A 780 16.28 -13.85 47.72
N ARG A 781 15.57 -14.96 47.43
CA ARG A 781 16.07 -16.33 47.67
C ARG A 781 16.58 -16.91 46.36
N TRP A 782 17.89 -17.13 46.28
CA TRP A 782 18.56 -17.60 45.06
C TRP A 782 18.40 -19.11 44.89
N VAL A 783 18.24 -19.55 43.64
CA VAL A 783 18.15 -20.98 43.34
C VAL A 783 19.13 -21.37 42.24
N ARG A 784 19.55 -22.64 42.25
CA ARG A 784 20.30 -23.25 41.15
C ARG A 784 19.47 -23.14 39.85
N PRO A 785 20.01 -22.52 38.78
CA PRO A 785 19.27 -22.17 37.55
C PRO A 785 18.98 -23.41 36.68
N SER A 786 18.09 -24.27 37.17
CA SER A 786 17.75 -25.57 36.57
C SER A 786 16.26 -25.70 36.25
N LEU A 787 15.41 -24.86 36.85
CA LEU A 787 13.98 -24.84 36.59
C LEU A 787 13.67 -23.89 35.44
N VAL A 788 12.97 -24.37 34.42
CA VAL A 788 12.49 -23.56 33.29
C VAL A 788 11.01 -23.30 33.46
N VAL A 789 10.60 -22.06 33.24
CA VAL A 789 9.21 -21.61 33.26
C VAL A 789 8.86 -20.90 31.97
N GLU A 790 7.61 -20.95 31.58
CA GLU A 790 7.09 -20.25 30.41
C GLU A 790 6.31 -19.01 30.85
N VAL A 791 6.58 -17.88 30.21
CA VAL A 791 6.08 -16.56 30.60
C VAL A 791 5.59 -15.81 29.37
N ALA A 792 4.39 -15.25 29.46
CA ALA A 792 3.87 -14.26 28.51
C ALA A 792 4.20 -12.86 29.03
N PHE A 793 4.61 -11.94 28.18
CA PHE A 793 5.02 -10.59 28.55
C PHE A 793 4.68 -9.58 27.46
N GLY A 794 4.61 -8.30 27.82
CA GLY A 794 4.20 -7.22 26.91
C GLY A 794 5.31 -6.76 25.97
N GLU A 795 6.54 -6.64 26.46
CA GLU A 795 7.68 -6.20 25.63
C GLU A 795 9.04 -6.59 26.26
N TRP A 796 10.07 -6.59 25.42
CA TRP A 796 11.47 -6.52 25.86
C TRP A 796 11.92 -5.05 25.92
N THR A 797 12.52 -4.63 27.03
CA THR A 797 13.16 -3.32 27.16
C THR A 797 14.47 -3.27 26.37
N PRO A 798 14.99 -2.06 26.07
CA PRO A 798 16.33 -1.88 25.51
C PRO A 798 17.42 -2.57 26.33
N ASP A 799 17.26 -2.58 27.66
CA ASP A 799 18.16 -3.27 28.62
C ASP A 799 17.97 -4.79 28.67
N LYS A 800 17.31 -5.37 27.65
CA LYS A 800 17.03 -6.81 27.53
C LYS A 800 16.28 -7.43 28.72
N ARG A 801 15.34 -6.69 29.33
CA ARG A 801 14.43 -7.18 30.40
C ARG A 801 12.99 -7.26 29.92
N ILE A 802 12.15 -8.07 30.55
CA ILE A 802 10.72 -8.19 30.19
C ILE A 802 9.83 -7.28 31.05
N ARG A 803 8.72 -6.80 30.47
CA ARG A 803 7.67 -6.03 31.17
C ARG A 803 6.30 -6.68 31.02
N HIS A 804 5.42 -6.45 32.00
CA HIS A 804 4.06 -7.04 32.04
C HIS A 804 4.06 -8.57 31.96
N ALA A 805 4.96 -9.21 32.71
CA ALA A 805 5.14 -10.66 32.71
C ALA A 805 4.01 -11.38 33.48
N VAL A 806 3.53 -12.48 32.92
CA VAL A 806 2.51 -13.38 33.46
C VAL A 806 2.99 -14.83 33.28
N PHE A 807 3.01 -15.59 34.36
CA PHE A 807 3.41 -17.00 34.35
C PHE A 807 2.38 -17.85 33.61
N ARG A 808 2.86 -18.80 32.83
CA ARG A 808 2.04 -19.79 32.13
C ARG A 808 2.20 -21.16 32.76
N GLY A 809 3.40 -21.72 32.77
CA GLY A 809 3.62 -23.07 33.29
C GLY A 809 5.09 -23.42 33.49
N ILE A 810 5.35 -24.63 33.99
CA ILE A 810 6.71 -25.15 34.16
C ILE A 810 7.09 -25.95 32.90
N ARG A 811 8.33 -25.84 32.41
CA ARG A 811 8.82 -26.66 31.30
C ARG A 811 9.78 -27.72 31.83
N THR A 812 9.37 -28.98 31.76
CA THR A 812 10.20 -30.16 32.14
C THR A 812 10.83 -30.85 30.94
N ASP A 813 10.43 -30.44 29.73
CA ASP A 813 10.88 -30.99 28.47
C ASP A 813 12.15 -30.33 27.91
N LYS A 814 12.64 -29.24 28.53
CA LYS A 814 13.82 -28.49 28.07
C LYS A 814 14.84 -28.29 29.18
N PRO A 815 16.15 -28.51 28.92
CA PRO A 815 17.19 -28.15 29.87
C PRO A 815 17.38 -26.63 29.92
N ALA A 816 17.70 -26.10 31.10
CA ALA A 816 17.84 -24.66 31.34
C ALA A 816 18.91 -23.98 30.46
N GLN A 817 19.99 -24.68 30.16
CA GLN A 817 21.11 -24.18 29.36
C GLN A 817 20.74 -23.89 27.90
N MET A 818 19.63 -24.45 27.40
CA MET A 818 19.15 -24.21 26.03
C MET A 818 18.21 -23.00 25.93
N ILE A 819 17.89 -22.34 27.03
CA ILE A 819 16.94 -21.23 27.07
C ILE A 819 17.67 -19.93 26.73
N THR A 820 17.49 -19.45 25.50
CA THR A 820 18.08 -18.20 25.01
C THR A 820 17.00 -17.19 24.63
N ARG A 821 17.38 -15.91 24.49
CA ARG A 821 16.45 -14.86 24.05
C ARG A 821 16.07 -15.04 22.59
N GLU A 822 14.77 -15.20 22.32
CA GLU A 822 14.24 -15.19 20.96
C GLU A 822 14.23 -13.75 20.41
N SER A 823 14.88 -13.54 19.28
CA SER A 823 14.79 -12.31 18.49
C SER A 823 14.10 -12.61 17.16
N ALA A 824 13.14 -11.76 16.78
CA ALA A 824 12.53 -11.84 15.46
C ALA A 824 13.60 -11.50 14.41
N LYS A 825 13.86 -12.42 13.48
CA LYS A 825 14.74 -12.15 12.34
C LYS A 825 13.93 -11.41 11.27
N ALA A 826 14.52 -10.37 10.68
CA ALA A 826 13.98 -9.79 9.46
C ALA A 826 13.97 -10.87 8.36
N PRO A 827 12.90 -10.96 7.55
CA PRO A 827 12.80 -11.98 6.52
C PRO A 827 13.97 -11.83 5.54
N ARG A 828 14.80 -12.87 5.41
CA ARG A 828 15.90 -12.92 4.45
C ARG A 828 15.35 -13.35 3.10
N SER A 829 15.61 -12.59 2.04
CA SER A 829 15.39 -13.03 0.67
C SER A 829 16.36 -14.18 0.35
N PRO A 830 15.91 -15.27 -0.28
CA PRO A 830 16.77 -16.42 -0.54
C PRO A 830 17.90 -16.03 -1.51
N THR A 831 19.14 -16.18 -1.04
CA THR A 831 20.34 -16.18 -1.87
C THR A 831 20.48 -17.55 -2.53
N THR A 832 20.22 -17.64 -3.83
CA THR A 832 20.53 -18.84 -4.62
C THR A 832 22.02 -18.88 -4.91
N SER A 833 22.68 -19.88 -4.31
CA SER A 833 24.02 -20.33 -4.65
C SER A 833 24.08 -20.81 -6.10
N ALA A 834 25.07 -20.32 -6.84
CA ALA A 834 25.28 -20.63 -8.25
C ALA A 834 25.79 -22.06 -8.45
N VAL A 835 25.14 -22.82 -9.33
CA VAL A 835 25.77 -23.91 -10.09
C VAL A 835 25.52 -23.64 -11.56
N ALA A 836 26.61 -23.46 -12.29
CA ALA A 836 26.61 -23.11 -13.71
C ALA A 836 26.19 -24.29 -14.59
N ALA A 837 25.25 -24.05 -15.50
CA ALA A 837 25.07 -24.86 -16.70
C ALA A 837 24.66 -23.95 -17.86
N LYS A 838 25.48 -23.96 -18.92
CA LYS A 838 25.29 -23.21 -20.16
C LYS A 838 24.10 -23.76 -20.94
N SER A 839 23.22 -22.89 -21.43
CA SER A 839 22.53 -23.09 -22.70
C SER A 839 22.20 -21.74 -23.35
N LYS A 840 22.50 -21.65 -24.65
CA LYS A 840 22.30 -20.47 -25.51
C LYS A 840 20.84 -20.39 -25.94
N ALA A 841 20.19 -19.25 -25.72
CA ALA A 841 19.11 -18.75 -26.57
C ALA A 841 19.06 -17.21 -26.48
N THR A 842 18.85 -16.59 -27.64
CA THR A 842 18.99 -15.16 -27.95
C THR A 842 17.79 -14.33 -27.52
N SER A 843 17.98 -13.42 -26.55
CA SER A 843 17.14 -12.22 -26.35
C SER A 843 18.01 -11.06 -25.83
N SER A 844 17.93 -9.91 -26.48
CA SER A 844 18.87 -8.78 -26.39
C SER A 844 18.52 -7.75 -25.31
N SER A 845 18.50 -8.14 -24.04
CA SER A 845 18.44 -7.18 -22.92
C SER A 845 19.54 -7.48 -21.90
N PRO A 846 20.33 -6.50 -21.45
CA PRO A 846 21.40 -6.72 -20.48
C PRO A 846 20.83 -7.01 -19.09
N ASN A 847 21.26 -8.11 -18.47
CA ASN A 847 20.91 -8.56 -17.12
C ASN A 847 21.44 -7.62 -16.00
N VAL A 848 21.03 -6.36 -15.99
CA VAL A 848 21.37 -5.41 -14.91
C VAL A 848 20.42 -5.66 -13.74
N LYS A 849 20.94 -6.29 -12.67
CA LYS A 849 20.14 -6.53 -11.44
C LYS A 849 19.75 -5.20 -10.79
N ILE A 850 18.45 -4.94 -10.70
CA ILE A 850 17.89 -3.78 -10.02
C ILE A 850 17.77 -4.05 -8.52
N THR A 851 18.29 -3.16 -7.69
CA THR A 851 18.21 -3.28 -6.22
C THR A 851 17.29 -2.21 -5.65
N HIS A 852 16.52 -2.56 -4.62
CA HIS A 852 15.53 -1.67 -3.99
C HIS A 852 14.53 -1.08 -5.00
N PRO A 853 13.90 -1.90 -5.87
CA PRO A 853 13.01 -1.43 -6.93
C PRO A 853 11.84 -0.58 -6.38
N ASP A 854 11.30 -0.94 -5.21
CA ASP A 854 10.14 -0.26 -4.60
C ASP A 854 10.46 1.05 -3.89
N ARG A 855 11.74 1.43 -3.81
CA ARG A 855 12.13 2.65 -3.12
C ARG A 855 11.55 3.87 -3.84
N VAL A 856 10.71 4.63 -3.16
CA VAL A 856 10.17 5.91 -3.64
C VAL A 856 11.31 6.91 -3.85
N ILE A 857 11.41 7.45 -5.07
CA ILE A 857 12.40 8.46 -5.46
C ILE A 857 11.79 9.87 -5.58
N ASP A 858 10.48 9.97 -5.83
CA ASP A 858 9.70 11.21 -5.76
C ASP A 858 8.49 11.03 -4.82
N PRO A 859 8.57 11.52 -3.57
CA PRO A 859 7.47 11.42 -2.62
C PRO A 859 6.19 12.13 -3.03
N SER A 860 6.24 13.13 -3.93
CA SER A 860 5.06 13.91 -4.33
C SER A 860 4.12 13.12 -5.25
N THR A 861 4.66 12.17 -6.00
CA THR A 861 3.93 11.34 -6.96
C THR A 861 3.90 9.87 -6.56
N GLY A 862 4.78 9.46 -5.63
CA GLY A 862 4.99 8.07 -5.27
C GLY A 862 5.85 7.30 -6.27
N LEU A 863 6.45 7.97 -7.29
CA LEU A 863 7.30 7.31 -8.28
C LEU A 863 8.49 6.64 -7.61
N ARG A 864 8.72 5.38 -7.98
CA ARG A 864 9.74 4.49 -7.41
C ARG A 864 10.94 4.37 -8.34
N LYS A 865 12.01 3.81 -7.79
CA LYS A 865 13.24 3.54 -8.54
C LYS A 865 12.97 2.67 -9.77
N ILE A 866 12.13 1.65 -9.65
CA ILE A 866 11.79 0.77 -10.78
C ILE A 866 11.08 1.52 -11.91
N ASP A 867 10.24 2.51 -11.58
CA ASP A 867 9.51 3.29 -12.58
C ASP A 867 10.49 4.16 -13.41
N LEU A 868 11.54 4.70 -12.79
CA LEU A 868 12.62 5.42 -13.48
C LEU A 868 13.47 4.51 -14.38
N VAL A 869 13.81 3.30 -13.90
CA VAL A 869 14.56 2.32 -14.67
C VAL A 869 13.79 1.92 -15.93
N ARG A 870 12.52 1.53 -15.75
CA ARG A 870 11.63 1.16 -16.87
C ARG A 870 11.38 2.30 -17.83
N TYR A 871 11.26 3.53 -17.32
CA TYR A 871 11.17 4.70 -18.18
C TYR A 871 12.39 4.77 -19.11
N TYR A 872 13.61 4.71 -18.58
CA TYR A 872 14.83 4.81 -19.40
C TYR A 872 15.03 3.63 -20.35
N GLU A 873 14.65 2.42 -19.93
CA GLU A 873 14.58 1.24 -20.80
C GLU A 873 13.61 1.50 -21.97
N SER A 874 12.39 1.95 -21.67
CA SER A 874 11.33 2.17 -22.67
C SER A 874 11.62 3.28 -23.69
N VAL A 875 12.52 4.22 -23.38
CA VAL A 875 12.92 5.32 -24.27
C VAL A 875 14.36 5.20 -24.77
N ALA A 876 15.03 4.07 -24.55
CA ALA A 876 16.44 3.90 -24.90
C ALA A 876 16.70 4.18 -26.38
N GLU A 877 15.88 3.64 -27.28
CA GLU A 877 16.01 3.85 -28.73
C GLU A 877 15.91 5.33 -29.14
N TRP A 878 15.03 6.08 -28.47
CA TRP A 878 14.83 7.52 -28.68
C TRP A 878 15.96 8.35 -28.07
N MET A 879 16.44 7.98 -26.88
CA MET A 879 17.40 8.76 -26.10
C MET A 879 18.85 8.53 -26.53
N LEU A 880 19.22 7.31 -26.91
CA LEU A 880 20.60 6.94 -27.23
C LEU A 880 21.23 7.76 -28.37
N PRO A 881 20.54 8.12 -29.46
CA PRO A 881 21.08 9.02 -30.49
C PRO A 881 21.58 10.37 -29.93
N HIS A 882 20.97 10.86 -28.84
CA HIS A 882 21.35 12.11 -28.20
C HIS A 882 22.51 11.98 -27.21
N LEU A 883 22.76 10.77 -26.69
CA LEU A 883 23.83 10.50 -25.72
C LEU A 883 25.10 9.93 -26.36
N ARG A 884 24.96 9.14 -27.42
CA ARG A 884 26.06 8.40 -28.05
C ARG A 884 27.18 9.36 -28.45
N ASP A 885 28.40 9.00 -28.05
CA ASP A 885 29.64 9.73 -28.28
C ASP A 885 29.66 11.16 -27.73
N ARG A 886 28.78 11.51 -26.78
CA ARG A 886 28.82 12.81 -26.09
C ARG A 886 29.27 12.65 -24.65
N PRO A 887 30.30 13.40 -24.21
CA PRO A 887 30.60 13.49 -22.80
C PRO A 887 29.36 13.87 -22.00
N THR A 888 29.07 13.10 -20.96
CA THR A 888 27.83 13.16 -20.21
C THR A 888 28.13 13.40 -18.74
N SER A 889 27.39 14.30 -18.10
CA SER A 889 27.38 14.49 -16.65
C SER A 889 26.08 13.90 -16.08
N LEU A 890 26.17 13.25 -14.93
CA LEU A 890 25.09 12.51 -14.30
C LEU A 890 24.63 13.26 -13.05
N VAL A 891 23.32 13.38 -12.85
CA VAL A 891 22.75 13.86 -11.58
C VAL A 891 22.17 12.68 -10.84
N ARG A 892 22.78 12.33 -9.70
CA ARG A 892 22.36 11.19 -8.86
C ARG A 892 21.57 11.67 -7.66
N ALA A 893 20.52 10.93 -7.32
CA ALA A 893 19.71 11.17 -6.12
C ALA A 893 19.58 9.87 -5.30
N PRO A 894 20.61 9.49 -4.52
CA PRO A 894 20.63 8.22 -3.81
C PRO A 894 19.49 8.04 -2.81
N THR A 895 19.00 9.13 -2.21
CA THR A 895 17.90 9.15 -1.24
C THR A 895 16.60 9.74 -1.81
N GLY A 896 16.49 9.87 -3.14
CA GLY A 896 15.37 10.51 -3.82
C GLY A 896 15.57 12.01 -4.05
N ILE A 897 14.66 12.62 -4.82
CA ILE A 897 14.80 14.01 -5.32
C ILE A 897 14.73 15.10 -4.24
N THR A 898 14.21 14.76 -3.06
CA THR A 898 14.15 15.65 -1.89
C THR A 898 15.43 15.61 -1.06
N GLY A 899 16.30 14.64 -1.32
CA GLY A 899 17.60 14.48 -0.66
C GLY A 899 18.73 15.22 -1.38
N GLN A 900 19.97 14.87 -1.04
CA GLN A 900 21.15 15.45 -1.67
C GLN A 900 21.28 14.97 -3.12
N LEU A 901 21.49 15.93 -4.03
CA LEU A 901 21.77 15.67 -5.44
C LEU A 901 23.28 15.74 -5.69
N PHE A 902 23.82 14.72 -6.35
CA PHE A 902 25.24 14.64 -6.70
C PHE A 902 25.40 14.87 -8.20
N PHE A 903 26.06 15.98 -8.55
CA PHE A 903 26.42 16.26 -9.94
C PHE A 903 27.79 15.63 -10.23
N GLN A 904 27.79 14.55 -11.01
CA GLN A 904 28.96 13.71 -11.25
C GLN A 904 29.44 13.86 -12.70
N LYS A 905 30.69 14.29 -12.88
CA LYS A 905 31.35 14.38 -14.20
C LYS A 905 32.27 13.20 -14.52
N HIS A 906 32.64 12.42 -13.50
CA HIS A 906 33.61 11.32 -13.54
C HIS A 906 33.09 10.17 -12.66
N SER A 907 33.41 8.90 -12.93
CA SER A 907 32.76 7.76 -12.24
C SER A 907 33.55 7.28 -11.02
N ASP A 908 32.94 7.30 -9.83
CA ASP A 908 33.54 6.78 -8.57
C ASP A 908 33.26 5.28 -8.35
N SER A 909 32.46 4.68 -9.24
CA SER A 909 32.01 3.28 -9.14
C SER A 909 31.83 2.70 -10.52
N ARG A 910 32.07 1.39 -10.67
CA ARG A 910 31.92 0.72 -11.97
C ARG A 910 30.43 0.58 -12.32
N MET A 911 29.99 1.26 -13.38
CA MET A 911 28.64 1.12 -13.95
C MET A 911 28.77 0.38 -15.29
N PRO A 912 28.22 -0.84 -15.44
CA PRO A 912 28.24 -1.55 -16.72
C PRO A 912 27.65 -0.70 -17.86
N GLY A 913 28.20 -0.81 -19.07
CA GLY A 913 27.79 -0.01 -20.23
C GLY A 913 28.16 1.49 -20.22
N VAL A 914 28.58 2.06 -19.08
CA VAL A 914 29.12 3.43 -19.01
C VAL A 914 30.62 3.42 -19.32
N LYS A 915 31.04 4.17 -20.33
CA LYS A 915 32.45 4.22 -20.76
C LYS A 915 33.16 5.42 -20.13
N ILE A 916 34.29 5.15 -19.48
CA ILE A 916 35.26 6.16 -19.05
C ILE A 916 36.12 6.53 -20.27
N LEU A 917 36.27 7.83 -20.53
CA LEU A 917 37.03 8.36 -21.66
C LEU A 917 38.49 8.61 -21.30
N ASP A 918 39.33 8.80 -22.31
CA ASP A 918 40.74 9.18 -22.13
C ASP A 918 40.87 10.51 -21.36
N PRO A 919 41.60 10.57 -20.22
CA PRO A 919 41.87 11.81 -19.50
C PRO A 919 42.52 12.91 -20.35
N ALA A 920 43.25 12.56 -21.41
CA ALA A 920 43.87 13.53 -22.33
C ALA A 920 42.85 14.39 -23.09
N LEU A 921 41.59 13.97 -23.15
CA LEU A 921 40.51 14.76 -23.75
C LEU A 921 40.17 16.02 -22.95
N TRP A 922 40.51 16.07 -21.65
CA TRP A 922 40.37 17.26 -20.84
C TRP A 922 41.52 17.38 -19.81
N PRO A 923 42.71 17.82 -20.25
CA PRO A 923 43.90 17.88 -19.40
C PRO A 923 43.67 18.72 -18.13
N GLY A 924 44.16 18.22 -16.99
CA GLY A 924 43.98 18.87 -15.68
C GLY A 924 42.66 18.53 -14.99
N HIS A 925 41.86 17.62 -15.55
CA HIS A 925 40.60 17.15 -14.99
C HIS A 925 40.55 15.61 -14.95
N GLU A 926 39.66 15.05 -14.12
CA GLU A 926 39.40 13.62 -14.10
C GLU A 926 38.73 13.14 -15.41
N ALA A 927 38.80 11.83 -15.65
CA ALA A 927 38.29 11.22 -16.87
C ALA A 927 36.78 11.45 -17.05
N LEU A 928 36.39 11.98 -18.21
CA LEU A 928 35.00 12.15 -18.62
C LEU A 928 34.32 10.80 -18.87
N LEU A 929 32.98 10.79 -18.95
CA LEU A 929 32.20 9.58 -19.20
C LEU A 929 31.20 9.73 -20.36
N THR A 930 30.82 8.60 -20.97
CA THR A 930 29.75 8.52 -21.98
C THR A 930 28.79 7.38 -21.67
N VAL A 931 27.51 7.58 -22.00
CA VAL A 931 26.44 6.59 -21.83
C VAL A 931 25.90 6.26 -23.22
N GLY A 932 26.54 5.30 -23.90
CA GLY A 932 26.31 5.01 -25.32
C GLY A 932 25.50 3.75 -25.61
N SER A 933 25.05 3.03 -24.58
CA SER A 933 24.29 1.78 -24.69
C SER A 933 23.11 1.76 -23.71
N GLU A 934 22.13 0.92 -24.02
CA GLU A 934 20.99 0.65 -23.13
C GLU A 934 21.44 0.10 -21.78
N GLU A 935 22.43 -0.82 -21.76
CA GLU A 935 23.07 -1.29 -20.52
C GLU A 935 23.60 -0.14 -19.66
N GLY A 936 24.22 0.86 -20.29
CA GLY A 936 24.73 2.05 -19.61
C GLY A 936 23.62 2.91 -19.02
N LEU A 937 22.52 3.09 -19.74
CA LEU A 937 21.35 3.84 -19.27
C LEU A 937 20.69 3.16 -18.07
N VAL A 938 20.41 1.86 -18.18
CA VAL A 938 19.80 1.05 -17.11
C VAL A 938 20.72 0.97 -15.90
N SER A 939 22.03 0.75 -16.10
CA SER A 939 23.02 0.72 -15.02
C SER A 939 23.14 2.06 -14.30
N ALA A 940 23.10 3.17 -15.04
CA ALA A 940 23.10 4.51 -14.47
C ALA A 940 21.83 4.75 -13.63
N ALA A 941 20.64 4.41 -14.14
CA ALA A 941 19.39 4.52 -13.40
C ALA A 941 19.38 3.64 -12.12
N GLN A 942 19.90 2.42 -12.22
CA GLN A 942 20.13 1.53 -11.07
C GLN A 942 21.06 2.15 -10.01
N MET A 943 22.04 2.97 -10.44
CA MET A 943 22.91 3.75 -9.56
C MET A 943 22.32 5.10 -9.13
N ASN A 944 21.00 5.25 -9.29
CA ASN A 944 20.18 6.39 -8.89
C ASN A 944 20.45 7.66 -9.71
N VAL A 945 20.95 7.54 -10.94
CA VAL A 945 21.04 8.64 -11.89
C VAL A 945 19.64 9.01 -12.36
N ILE A 946 19.23 10.25 -12.12
CA ILE A 946 17.95 10.79 -12.57
C ILE A 946 18.13 11.63 -13.82
N GLU A 947 19.15 12.51 -13.88
CA GLU A 947 19.35 13.40 -15.03
C GLU A 947 20.63 13.07 -15.80
N PHE A 948 20.55 13.09 -17.13
CA PHE A 948 21.68 12.98 -18.04
C PHE A 948 21.89 14.32 -18.74
N HIS A 949 23.08 14.91 -18.59
CA HIS A 949 23.42 16.21 -19.17
C HIS A 949 24.56 16.05 -20.16
N THR A 950 24.39 16.52 -21.38
CA THR A 950 25.36 16.28 -22.46
C THR A 950 26.12 17.55 -22.81
N TRP A 951 27.38 17.39 -23.21
CA TRP A 951 28.17 18.44 -23.84
C TRP A 951 27.60 18.80 -25.22
N ASN A 952 28.03 19.94 -25.76
CA ASN A 952 27.66 20.40 -27.10
C ASN A 952 28.58 19.91 -28.21
N SER A 953 29.60 19.11 -27.87
CA SER A 953 30.48 18.42 -28.81
C SER A 953 30.36 16.90 -28.66
N LYS A 954 30.94 16.17 -29.62
CA LYS A 954 31.16 14.73 -29.54
C LYS A 954 32.62 14.45 -29.18
N VAL A 955 32.91 13.28 -28.61
CA VAL A 955 34.26 12.84 -28.21
C VAL A 955 35.27 13.00 -29.34
N ALA A 956 34.93 12.56 -30.55
CA ALA A 956 35.81 12.63 -31.72
C ALA A 956 36.27 14.06 -32.09
N ARG A 957 35.49 15.09 -31.72
CA ARG A 957 35.83 16.50 -31.93
C ARG A 957 35.49 17.29 -30.67
N ILE A 958 36.08 16.89 -29.55
CA ILE A 958 35.65 17.35 -28.22
C ILE A 958 35.72 18.87 -28.05
N ASN A 959 36.62 19.57 -28.76
CA ASN A 959 36.78 21.03 -28.69
C ASN A 959 35.97 21.80 -29.74
N GLN A 960 35.24 21.12 -30.63
CA GLN A 960 34.45 21.73 -31.71
C GLN A 960 32.96 21.36 -31.57
N PRO A 961 32.13 22.23 -30.97
CA PRO A 961 30.70 21.96 -30.81
C PRO A 961 30.00 21.70 -32.15
N ASP A 962 29.13 20.68 -32.18
CA ASP A 962 28.25 20.38 -33.32
C ASP A 962 26.81 20.90 -33.10
N ARG A 963 26.59 21.59 -31.97
CA ARG A 963 25.35 22.32 -31.67
C ARG A 963 25.60 23.47 -30.70
N PHE A 964 24.64 24.37 -30.59
CA PHE A 964 24.48 25.26 -29.44
C PHE A 964 23.03 25.27 -28.95
N VAL A 965 22.83 25.70 -27.71
CA VAL A 965 21.52 25.72 -27.03
C VAL A 965 21.21 27.13 -26.55
N LEU A 966 19.97 27.56 -26.74
CA LEU A 966 19.38 28.71 -26.07
C LEU A 966 18.33 28.20 -25.08
N ASP A 967 18.60 28.36 -23.79
CA ASP A 967 17.70 27.93 -22.71
C ASP A 967 16.84 29.14 -22.28
N LEU A 968 15.54 29.06 -22.55
CA LEU A 968 14.57 30.11 -22.25
C LEU A 968 14.04 29.93 -20.83
N ASP A 969 14.65 30.66 -19.91
CA ASP A 969 14.35 30.60 -18.49
C ASP A 969 13.38 31.72 -18.07
N PRO A 970 12.12 31.40 -17.71
CA PRO A 970 11.15 32.39 -17.30
C PRO A 970 11.50 32.98 -15.92
N GLY A 971 11.50 34.31 -15.82
CA GLY A 971 11.54 35.02 -14.55
C GLY A 971 10.21 34.99 -13.80
N GLU A 972 10.21 35.53 -12.58
CA GLU A 972 8.99 35.65 -11.77
C GLU A 972 7.94 36.52 -12.49
N GLY A 973 6.68 36.08 -12.49
CA GLY A 973 5.57 36.77 -13.17
C GLY A 973 5.42 36.48 -14.67
N VAL A 974 6.30 35.68 -15.29
CA VAL A 974 6.13 35.23 -16.68
C VAL A 974 5.12 34.10 -16.76
N THR A 975 4.06 34.28 -17.56
CA THR A 975 3.05 33.23 -17.82
C THR A 975 3.50 32.28 -18.94
N TRP A 976 2.86 31.11 -19.03
CA TRP A 976 3.18 30.13 -20.06
C TRP A 976 2.96 30.65 -21.51
N PRO A 977 1.85 31.36 -21.83
CA PRO A 977 1.69 31.99 -23.15
C PRO A 977 2.81 32.97 -23.51
N MET A 978 3.32 33.74 -22.54
CA MET A 978 4.46 34.64 -22.77
C MET A 978 5.73 33.86 -23.13
N LEU A 979 5.94 32.69 -22.53
CA LEU A 979 7.08 31.83 -22.84
C LEU A 979 6.94 31.16 -24.22
N GLN A 980 5.73 30.74 -24.61
CA GLN A 980 5.45 30.23 -25.95
C GLN A 980 5.73 31.30 -27.02
N GLU A 981 5.24 32.51 -26.79
CA GLU A 981 5.50 33.66 -27.66
C GLU A 981 7.01 33.96 -27.76
N ALA A 982 7.72 33.93 -26.64
CA ALA A 982 9.17 34.16 -26.63
C ALA A 982 9.97 33.10 -27.40
N ALA A 983 9.56 31.82 -27.33
CA ALA A 983 10.15 30.77 -28.14
C ALA A 983 9.92 31.01 -29.64
N GLN A 984 8.70 31.41 -30.01
CA GLN A 984 8.37 31.76 -31.41
C GLN A 984 9.19 32.95 -31.91
N LEU A 985 9.34 34.01 -31.10
CA LEU A 985 10.16 35.18 -31.46
C LEU A 985 11.64 34.80 -31.61
N THR A 986 12.16 33.96 -30.73
CA THR A 986 13.55 33.48 -30.81
C THR A 986 13.77 32.65 -32.08
N ARG A 987 12.80 31.81 -32.46
CA ARG A 987 12.82 31.07 -33.72
C ARG A 987 12.87 32.00 -34.93
N VAL A 988 12.01 33.01 -34.98
CA VAL A 988 11.96 33.96 -36.11
C VAL A 988 13.33 34.62 -36.32
N VAL A 989 13.98 35.05 -35.24
CA VAL A 989 15.34 35.62 -35.33
C VAL A 989 16.36 34.60 -35.82
N LEU A 990 16.28 33.34 -35.37
CA LEU A 990 17.18 32.29 -35.88
C LEU A 990 16.92 31.99 -37.37
N ASP A 991 15.67 31.98 -37.80
CA ASP A 991 15.27 31.78 -39.21
C ASP A 991 15.81 32.93 -40.09
N GLU A 992 15.73 34.19 -39.64
CA GLU A 992 16.34 35.35 -40.33
C GLU A 992 17.87 35.26 -40.43
N LEU A 993 18.51 34.66 -39.43
CA LEU A 993 19.95 34.35 -39.45
C LEU A 993 20.29 33.14 -40.35
N GLY A 994 19.28 32.48 -40.92
CA GLY A 994 19.43 31.28 -41.75
C GLY A 994 19.77 30.02 -40.94
N LEU A 995 19.39 30.00 -39.66
CA LEU A 995 19.64 28.90 -38.72
C LEU A 995 18.34 28.22 -38.32
N GLU A 996 18.14 27.00 -38.81
CA GLU A 996 17.05 26.14 -38.36
C GLU A 996 17.32 25.65 -36.93
N CYS A 997 16.27 25.58 -36.12
CA CYS A 997 16.35 25.19 -34.72
C CYS A 997 15.25 24.19 -34.35
N TRP A 998 15.53 23.38 -33.34
CA TRP A 998 14.64 22.35 -32.83
C TRP A 998 14.24 22.63 -31.39
N LEU A 999 12.98 22.34 -31.07
CA LEU A 999 12.38 22.68 -29.79
C LEU A 999 12.27 21.45 -28.89
N LYS A 1000 12.57 21.62 -27.61
CA LYS A 1000 12.18 20.66 -26.57
C LYS A 1000 11.75 21.38 -25.30
N THR A 1001 10.88 20.74 -24.52
CA THR A 1001 10.65 21.18 -23.15
C THR A 1001 11.91 20.95 -22.31
N SER A 1002 12.12 21.76 -21.27
CA SER A 1002 13.25 21.55 -20.36
C SER A 1002 13.02 20.41 -19.36
N GLY A 1003 11.76 19.95 -19.20
CA GLY A 1003 11.31 19.12 -18.09
C GLY A 1003 11.16 19.89 -16.76
N GLY A 1004 11.34 21.21 -16.81
CA GLY A 1004 11.20 22.13 -15.69
C GLY A 1004 10.23 23.27 -16.02
N LYS A 1005 10.69 24.52 -15.91
CA LYS A 1005 9.85 25.71 -16.17
C LYS A 1005 10.04 26.31 -17.57
N GLY A 1006 11.19 26.06 -18.21
CA GLY A 1006 11.59 26.67 -19.48
C GLY A 1006 11.46 25.77 -20.72
N LEU A 1007 11.92 26.31 -21.85
CA LEU A 1007 12.03 25.64 -23.16
C LEU A 1007 13.48 25.72 -23.65
N HIS A 1008 13.97 24.69 -24.34
CA HIS A 1008 15.30 24.73 -24.97
C HIS A 1008 15.15 24.75 -26.50
N LEU A 1009 15.82 25.71 -27.14
CA LEU A 1009 16.01 25.73 -28.59
C LEU A 1009 17.41 25.22 -28.89
N VAL A 1010 17.50 24.19 -29.72
CA VAL A 1010 18.77 23.52 -30.06
C VAL A 1010 19.06 23.72 -31.54
N VAL A 1011 20.26 24.23 -31.82
CA VAL A 1011 20.68 24.57 -33.19
C VAL A 1011 21.87 23.70 -33.58
N PRO A 1012 21.71 22.76 -34.53
CA PRO A 1012 22.83 21.98 -35.04
C PRO A 1012 23.70 22.83 -35.95
N ILE A 1013 25.02 22.71 -35.79
CA ILE A 1013 26.03 23.43 -36.57
C ILE A 1013 27.10 22.46 -37.07
N ALA A 1014 27.83 22.85 -38.12
CA ALA A 1014 29.03 22.12 -38.50
C ALA A 1014 30.12 22.29 -37.41
N PRO A 1015 30.79 21.22 -36.95
CA PRO A 1015 31.83 21.29 -35.92
C PRO A 1015 33.14 21.88 -36.47
N LYS A 1016 33.10 23.16 -36.82
CA LYS A 1016 34.22 23.92 -37.41
C LYS A 1016 34.81 24.97 -36.46
N TYR A 1017 34.06 25.38 -35.44
CA TYR A 1017 34.46 26.43 -34.51
C TYR A 1017 34.66 25.87 -33.12
N ASP A 1018 35.46 26.56 -32.32
CA ASP A 1018 35.68 26.23 -30.91
C ASP A 1018 34.55 26.75 -30.01
N TYR A 1019 34.57 26.32 -28.75
CA TYR A 1019 33.60 26.76 -27.74
C TYR A 1019 33.54 28.28 -27.54
N PRO A 1020 34.67 29.01 -27.40
CA PRO A 1020 34.64 30.47 -27.26
C PRO A 1020 33.87 31.15 -28.40
N LYS A 1021 34.12 30.78 -29.66
CA LYS A 1021 33.45 31.38 -30.81
C LYS A 1021 31.96 31.06 -30.86
N VAL A 1022 31.58 29.81 -30.60
CA VAL A 1022 30.17 29.40 -30.55
C VAL A 1022 29.42 30.09 -29.40
N LYS A 1023 30.03 30.19 -28.22
CA LYS A 1023 29.47 30.89 -27.06
C LYS A 1023 29.31 32.39 -27.31
N ALA A 1024 30.31 33.03 -27.93
CA ALA A 1024 30.24 34.45 -28.28
C ALA A 1024 29.10 34.72 -29.28
N PHE A 1025 28.90 33.83 -30.25
CA PHE A 1025 27.79 33.92 -31.19
C PHE A 1025 26.43 33.79 -30.49
N SER A 1026 26.21 32.76 -29.67
CA SER A 1026 24.93 32.59 -28.97
C SER A 1026 24.65 33.71 -27.96
N GLN A 1027 25.70 34.25 -27.31
CA GLN A 1027 25.60 35.46 -26.50
C GLN A 1027 25.17 36.68 -27.32
N ALA A 1028 25.71 36.86 -28.52
CA ALA A 1028 25.34 37.96 -29.39
C ALA A 1028 23.87 37.89 -29.81
N VAL A 1029 23.35 36.68 -30.08
CA VAL A 1029 21.91 36.45 -30.33
C VAL A 1029 21.08 36.83 -29.12
N ALA A 1030 21.42 36.33 -27.92
CA ALA A 1030 20.69 36.65 -26.69
C ALA A 1030 20.67 38.16 -26.39
N ARG A 1031 21.80 38.84 -26.55
CA ARG A 1031 21.91 40.31 -26.40
C ARG A 1031 21.10 41.06 -27.45
N HIS A 1032 21.09 40.59 -28.70
CA HIS A 1032 20.28 41.19 -29.74
C HIS A 1032 18.79 41.12 -29.40
N MET A 1033 18.29 39.94 -29.00
CA MET A 1033 16.91 39.76 -28.54
C MET A 1033 16.54 40.69 -27.38
N ALA A 1034 17.39 40.74 -26.35
CA ALA A 1034 17.17 41.61 -25.18
C ALA A 1034 17.22 43.11 -25.51
N ARG A 1035 17.90 43.50 -26.59
CA ARG A 1035 17.96 44.89 -27.05
C ARG A 1035 16.77 45.26 -27.93
N VAL A 1036 16.35 44.37 -28.83
CA VAL A 1036 15.25 44.62 -29.78
C VAL A 1036 13.90 44.50 -29.09
N ILE A 1037 13.74 43.56 -28.15
CA ILE A 1037 12.49 43.33 -27.42
C ILE A 1037 12.75 43.35 -25.90
N PRO A 1038 13.19 44.51 -25.34
CA PRO A 1038 13.60 44.62 -23.94
C PRO A 1038 12.45 44.46 -22.95
N SER A 1039 11.20 44.57 -23.41
CA SER A 1039 10.00 44.29 -22.62
C SER A 1039 9.83 42.80 -22.30
N LYS A 1040 10.36 41.90 -23.14
CA LYS A 1040 10.21 40.45 -22.98
C LYS A 1040 11.50 39.73 -22.59
N PHE A 1041 12.67 40.21 -23.03
CA PHE A 1041 13.92 39.47 -22.85
C PHE A 1041 14.96 40.22 -22.01
N VAL A 1042 15.81 39.45 -21.35
CA VAL A 1042 17.02 39.92 -20.66
C VAL A 1042 18.19 39.00 -21.01
N ALA A 1043 19.39 39.59 -21.15
CA ALA A 1043 20.63 38.88 -21.49
C ALA A 1043 21.68 38.91 -20.38
N VAL A 1044 21.30 39.37 -19.17
CA VAL A 1044 22.17 39.50 -18.01
C VAL A 1044 21.65 38.61 -16.88
N MET A 1045 22.56 37.93 -16.18
CA MET A 1045 22.22 37.13 -15.00
C MET A 1045 21.73 38.00 -13.85
N GLY A 1046 20.68 37.57 -13.14
CA GLY A 1046 20.23 38.17 -11.88
C GLY A 1046 18.71 38.20 -11.70
N GLY A 1047 18.21 37.64 -10.59
CA GLY A 1047 16.78 37.51 -10.30
C GLY A 1047 15.98 38.81 -10.34
N ARG A 1048 16.55 39.91 -9.82
CA ARG A 1048 15.90 41.23 -9.77
C ARG A 1048 15.71 41.87 -11.15
N LYS A 1049 16.53 41.52 -12.15
CA LYS A 1049 16.47 42.09 -13.51
C LYS A 1049 15.57 41.30 -14.47
N ARG A 1050 15.00 40.18 -14.00
CA ARG A 1050 14.16 39.27 -14.82
C ARG A 1050 12.69 39.20 -14.39
N VAL A 1051 12.22 40.05 -13.48
CA VAL A 1051 10.79 40.10 -13.12
C VAL A 1051 9.98 40.48 -14.36
N GLY A 1052 9.00 39.65 -14.72
CA GLY A 1052 8.17 39.79 -15.93
C GLY A 1052 8.89 39.49 -17.25
N LYS A 1053 10.15 39.04 -17.24
CA LYS A 1053 10.99 38.85 -18.44
C LYS A 1053 11.60 37.44 -18.50
N ILE A 1054 12.02 37.04 -19.70
CA ILE A 1054 12.63 35.74 -19.97
C ILE A 1054 14.13 35.94 -20.18
N PHE A 1055 14.92 35.17 -19.44
CA PHE A 1055 16.37 35.12 -19.63
C PHE A 1055 16.68 34.11 -20.74
N ILE A 1056 17.40 34.55 -21.77
CA ILE A 1056 17.95 33.65 -22.78
C ILE A 1056 19.32 33.20 -22.29
N ASP A 1057 19.37 32.05 -21.61
CA ASP A 1057 20.62 31.48 -21.09
C ASP A 1057 21.46 30.89 -22.23
N TYR A 1058 22.53 31.63 -22.57
CA TYR A 1058 23.56 31.21 -23.52
C TYR A 1058 24.77 30.57 -22.84
N LEU A 1059 24.83 30.53 -21.51
CA LEU A 1059 26.01 30.10 -20.74
C LEU A 1059 26.27 28.60 -20.88
N ARG A 1060 25.25 27.84 -21.25
CA ARG A 1060 25.33 26.40 -21.59
C ARG A 1060 26.27 26.08 -22.75
N ASN A 1061 26.70 27.09 -23.51
CA ASN A 1061 27.54 26.95 -24.69
C ASN A 1061 29.04 27.11 -24.42
N GLY A 1062 29.46 27.17 -23.15
CA GLY A 1062 30.88 27.16 -22.77
C GLY A 1062 31.50 25.76 -22.78
N HIS A 1063 32.83 25.69 -22.81
CA HIS A 1063 33.56 24.43 -22.66
C HIS A 1063 33.23 23.80 -21.31
N GLY A 1064 32.99 22.49 -21.29
CA GLY A 1064 32.59 21.75 -20.08
C GLY A 1064 31.20 22.03 -19.53
N GLN A 1065 30.41 22.90 -20.19
CA GLN A 1065 29.02 23.19 -19.83
C GLN A 1065 28.09 22.17 -20.49
N THR A 1066 26.98 21.89 -19.81
CA THR A 1066 26.07 20.81 -20.20
C THR A 1066 24.62 21.24 -20.15
N THR A 1067 23.80 20.51 -20.92
CA THR A 1067 22.35 20.69 -20.99
C THR A 1067 21.67 19.36 -20.78
N ALA A 1068 20.55 19.34 -20.05
CA ALA A 1068 19.71 18.16 -19.90
C ALA A 1068 19.36 17.57 -21.29
N CYS A 1069 19.73 16.30 -21.47
CA CYS A 1069 19.55 15.56 -22.70
C CYS A 1069 18.06 15.46 -23.06
N ALA A 1070 17.76 15.39 -24.36
CA ALA A 1070 16.43 14.96 -24.80
C ALA A 1070 16.08 13.62 -24.13
N PHE A 1071 14.81 13.49 -23.71
CA PHE A 1071 14.26 12.37 -22.95
C PHE A 1071 14.83 12.16 -21.54
N SER A 1072 15.75 13.01 -21.06
CA SER A 1072 16.19 12.95 -19.66
C SER A 1072 15.06 13.36 -18.72
N ALA A 1073 14.84 12.56 -17.68
CA ALA A 1073 14.05 12.95 -16.52
C ALA A 1073 14.74 14.09 -15.75
N ARG A 1074 13.95 14.81 -14.94
CA ARG A 1074 14.40 15.91 -14.08
C ARG A 1074 14.21 15.55 -12.61
N SER A 1075 15.19 15.88 -11.76
CA SER A 1075 15.15 15.67 -10.32
C SER A 1075 14.34 16.78 -9.62
N ARG A 1076 13.05 16.87 -9.96
CA ARG A 1076 12.07 17.84 -9.43
C ARG A 1076 10.74 17.11 -9.17
N PRO A 1077 9.86 17.62 -8.29
CA PRO A 1077 8.55 17.02 -8.05
C PRO A 1077 7.80 16.79 -9.36
N GLY A 1078 7.23 15.59 -9.54
CA GLY A 1078 6.61 15.15 -10.78
C GLY A 1078 7.57 14.47 -11.76
N MET A 1079 8.89 14.57 -11.57
CA MET A 1079 9.93 14.02 -12.46
C MET A 1079 9.68 14.32 -13.94
N GLY A 1080 9.51 15.61 -14.25
CA GLY A 1080 9.29 16.10 -15.62
C GLY A 1080 10.38 15.63 -16.59
N VAL A 1081 10.02 15.48 -17.86
CA VAL A 1081 10.90 14.98 -18.93
C VAL A 1081 11.22 16.11 -19.89
N SER A 1082 12.50 16.19 -20.29
CA SER A 1082 12.95 17.08 -21.36
C SER A 1082 12.55 16.52 -22.73
N MET A 1083 11.31 16.76 -23.16
CA MET A 1083 10.70 16.12 -24.32
C MET A 1083 10.91 16.90 -25.63
N PRO A 1084 11.51 16.31 -26.67
CA PRO A 1084 11.49 16.84 -28.03
C PRO A 1084 10.06 17.02 -28.57
N VAL A 1085 9.80 18.15 -29.21
CA VAL A 1085 8.49 18.47 -29.78
C VAL A 1085 8.63 19.12 -31.15
N GLY A 1086 7.62 18.96 -31.98
CA GLY A 1086 7.47 19.71 -33.22
C GLY A 1086 7.06 21.17 -32.93
N TRP A 1087 7.33 22.06 -33.88
CA TRP A 1087 7.06 23.49 -33.69
C TRP A 1087 5.56 23.81 -33.71
N GLU A 1088 4.78 23.06 -34.47
CA GLU A 1088 3.33 23.12 -34.54
C GLU A 1088 2.68 22.83 -33.18
N GLN A 1089 3.33 22.00 -32.35
CA GLN A 1089 2.86 21.64 -31.01
C GLN A 1089 3.07 22.76 -29.98
N LEU A 1090 3.90 23.78 -30.28
CA LEU A 1090 4.26 24.83 -29.32
C LEU A 1090 3.03 25.49 -28.69
N LYS A 1091 1.99 25.78 -29.48
CA LYS A 1091 0.76 26.44 -29.02
C LYS A 1091 -0.10 25.56 -28.12
N GLU A 1092 0.06 24.25 -28.20
CA GLU A 1092 -0.73 23.26 -27.44
C GLU A 1092 -0.06 22.87 -26.12
N LEU A 1093 1.23 23.20 -25.96
CA LEU A 1093 1.95 22.94 -24.72
C LEU A 1093 1.30 23.67 -23.55
N LYS A 1094 1.23 23.01 -22.40
CA LYS A 1094 0.65 23.56 -21.15
C LYS A 1094 1.71 23.87 -20.09
N GLY A 1095 2.95 23.43 -20.28
CA GLY A 1095 4.04 23.64 -19.32
C GLY A 1095 5.37 23.00 -19.73
N GLY A 1096 6.46 23.45 -19.11
CA GLY A 1096 7.82 22.96 -19.39
C GLY A 1096 8.11 21.56 -18.83
N ALA A 1097 7.25 21.05 -17.96
CA ALA A 1097 7.26 19.71 -17.40
C ALA A 1097 5.94 18.98 -17.70
N GLN A 1098 5.31 19.26 -18.85
CA GLN A 1098 4.02 18.67 -19.24
C GLN A 1098 4.05 17.14 -19.24
N TRP A 1099 5.17 16.55 -19.66
CA TRP A 1099 5.37 15.10 -19.61
C TRP A 1099 6.28 14.75 -18.46
N THR A 1100 5.96 13.64 -17.79
CA THR A 1100 6.74 13.04 -16.70
C THR A 1100 7.22 11.66 -17.12
N ILE A 1101 8.08 11.03 -16.31
CA ILE A 1101 8.51 9.64 -16.58
C ILE A 1101 7.32 8.66 -16.65
N ALA A 1102 6.17 8.99 -16.04
CA ALA A 1102 4.97 8.17 -16.09
C ALA A 1102 4.20 8.31 -17.42
N THR A 1103 4.15 9.51 -18.00
CA THR A 1103 3.29 9.80 -19.17
C THR A 1103 4.08 9.88 -20.49
N ALA A 1104 5.41 10.01 -20.42
CA ALA A 1104 6.25 10.27 -21.58
C ALA A 1104 6.26 9.11 -22.57
N ARG A 1105 6.41 7.86 -22.12
CA ARG A 1105 6.39 6.69 -23.03
C ARG A 1105 5.03 6.52 -23.70
N GLU A 1106 3.96 6.77 -22.97
CA GLU A 1106 2.60 6.72 -23.52
C GLU A 1106 2.43 7.76 -24.62
N TYR A 1107 2.87 9.00 -24.41
CA TYR A 1107 2.86 10.03 -25.44
C TYR A 1107 3.65 9.59 -26.70
N LEU A 1108 4.82 8.97 -26.51
CA LEU A 1108 5.66 8.49 -27.61
C LEU A 1108 5.00 7.36 -28.42
N SER A 1109 4.19 6.50 -27.81
CA SER A 1109 3.45 5.45 -28.55
C SER A 1109 2.44 5.98 -29.58
N PHE A 1110 2.09 7.27 -29.50
CA PHE A 1110 1.22 7.91 -30.48
C PHE A 1110 1.99 8.65 -31.59
N GLN A 1111 3.32 8.76 -31.49
CA GLN A 1111 4.14 9.44 -32.49
C GLN A 1111 4.52 8.45 -33.59
N GLN A 1112 4.20 8.80 -34.85
CA GLN A 1112 4.61 8.00 -36.01
C GLN A 1112 5.99 8.40 -36.54
N GLU A 1113 6.45 9.62 -36.23
CA GLU A 1113 7.75 10.14 -36.66
C GLU A 1113 8.46 10.89 -35.52
N ASP A 1114 9.80 10.87 -35.51
CA ASP A 1114 10.60 11.71 -34.61
C ASP A 1114 10.52 13.18 -35.06
N PRO A 1115 10.01 14.11 -34.22
CA PRO A 1115 9.97 15.54 -34.56
C PRO A 1115 11.36 16.12 -34.85
N TRP A 1116 12.42 15.43 -34.39
CA TRP A 1116 13.80 15.80 -34.61
C TRP A 1116 14.48 14.97 -35.72
N ALA A 1117 13.78 14.16 -36.51
CA ALA A 1117 14.40 13.33 -37.55
C ALA A 1117 15.34 14.11 -38.49
N LYS A 1118 14.96 15.35 -38.86
CA LYS A 1118 15.77 16.25 -39.71
C LYS A 1118 17.00 16.83 -39.02
N PHE A 1119 17.01 16.93 -37.69
CA PHE A 1119 18.12 17.45 -36.89
C PHE A 1119 19.43 16.71 -37.21
N TRP A 1120 19.35 15.38 -37.30
CA TRP A 1120 20.52 14.52 -37.47
C TRP A 1120 21.28 14.76 -38.77
N ARG A 1121 20.58 15.18 -39.82
CA ARG A 1121 21.13 15.45 -41.16
C ARG A 1121 21.53 16.91 -41.36
N LYS A 1122 21.02 17.84 -40.54
CA LYS A 1122 21.30 19.26 -40.69
C LYS A 1122 22.70 19.63 -40.20
N ARG A 1123 23.48 20.31 -41.03
CA ARG A 1123 24.76 20.94 -40.66
C ARG A 1123 24.78 22.36 -41.19
N GLN A 1124 24.89 23.34 -40.29
CA GLN A 1124 24.73 24.75 -40.62
C GLN A 1124 26.02 25.52 -40.34
N SER A 1125 26.34 26.49 -41.20
CA SER A 1125 27.49 27.39 -40.99
C SER A 1125 27.07 28.61 -40.20
N LEU A 1126 27.93 29.07 -39.27
CA LEU A 1126 27.71 30.31 -38.53
C LEU A 1126 28.21 31.56 -39.29
N GLU A 1127 28.87 31.44 -40.44
CA GLU A 1127 29.50 32.57 -41.14
C GLU A 1127 28.50 33.62 -41.60
N ARG A 1128 27.47 33.18 -42.34
CA ARG A 1128 26.39 34.06 -42.80
C ARG A 1128 25.66 34.68 -41.62
N ALA A 1129 25.28 33.85 -40.64
CA ALA A 1129 24.56 34.29 -39.45
C ALA A 1129 25.35 35.36 -38.67
N HIS A 1130 26.66 35.17 -38.52
CA HIS A 1130 27.53 36.15 -37.87
C HIS A 1130 27.59 37.46 -38.65
N LYS A 1131 27.75 37.41 -39.98
CA LYS A 1131 27.77 38.60 -40.84
C LYS A 1131 26.46 39.40 -40.76
N VAL A 1132 25.32 38.72 -40.82
CA VAL A 1132 23.98 39.34 -40.71
C VAL A 1132 23.79 39.96 -39.33
N LEU A 1133 24.09 39.23 -38.26
CA LEU A 1133 23.94 39.71 -36.89
C LEU A 1133 24.85 40.92 -36.60
N SER A 1134 26.09 40.90 -37.07
CA SER A 1134 27.02 42.03 -36.95
C SER A 1134 26.58 43.24 -37.78
N ALA A 1135 26.02 43.05 -38.97
CA ALA A 1135 25.46 44.14 -39.77
C ALA A 1135 24.26 44.80 -39.08
N ALA A 1136 23.36 43.99 -38.51
CA ALA A 1136 22.20 44.48 -37.75
C ALA A 1136 22.61 45.23 -36.46
N GLN A 1137 23.70 44.80 -35.80
CA GLN A 1137 24.27 45.52 -34.66
C GLN A 1137 24.91 46.86 -35.06
N LYS A 1138 25.56 46.94 -36.23
CA LYS A 1138 26.15 48.18 -36.76
C LYS A 1138 25.10 49.18 -37.27
N SER A 1139 24.02 48.70 -37.91
CA SER A 1139 22.94 49.57 -38.43
C SER A 1139 22.15 50.26 -37.32
N ALA A 1140 22.09 49.69 -36.12
CA ALA A 1140 21.43 50.28 -34.96
C ALA A 1140 22.34 51.20 -34.12
N HIS A 1141 23.54 51.54 -34.62
CA HIS A 1141 24.48 52.50 -34.03
C HIS A 1141 24.73 53.71 -34.94
N ARG A 1142 23.98 53.85 -36.05
CA ARG A 1142 23.82 55.15 -36.71
C ARG A 1142 22.56 55.80 -36.14
N PRO A 1143 22.64 57.07 -35.69
CA PRO A 1143 21.54 57.78 -35.05
C PRO A 1143 20.28 57.85 -35.92
#